data_AF-A0A7H8QWU2-F1
#
_entry.id   AF-A0A7H8QWU2-F1
#
_cell.length_a   1.000
_cell.length_b   1.000
_cell.length_c   1.000
_cell.angle_alpha   90.00
_cell.angle_beta   90.00
_cell.angle_gamma   90.00
#
_symmetry.space_group_name_H-M   'P 1'
#
loop_
_entity.id
_entity.type
_entity.pdbx_description
1 polymer ?
#
loop_
_entity_poly.entity_id
_entity_poly.type
_entity_poly.pdbx_seq_one_letter_code
_entity_poly.pdbx_strand_id
1 'polypeptide(L)'
;MAQEAEQAMAPKEVKRAVPPKAKVPTKLEREADLVMGTNNSSIVSKRSVELRYYPRYEYFRPFVKKPQRRAPLINRGYWLRMHAITQSVRRFLQKTDDRPKFVLNLGCGYDPLAFQFLDSEKQICSNATFVDIDYEKLMGIKTTVIQQTESLQNILGEIKAYPESNAVLLRAPQYVAVGCDLKNLKKLESSLDEVIGSAPASVLCIAEVSLTYMDIESADALLSWIPKLGKDTEFCLLEQFFPDGPNHPFAYTMMNHFHKLQAPLHSIHKYPSLRMQEERFTSKGWLSASARNLWEVWNDNSFLSASQRMDLDKVEPFDEWEEFALFASHYFLLTASTSDKESRETTEVAQYSSFSKAPLALFSYTPQVQRHRRFAAVVPDSIDSLGVHGGLGNQTRMVSTDLYVAGKGITKPVQNLPANGIPARMCHTITTLQDGSCLLVGGRASPAVGSSDCWIRQNNIWKSVHPLPSSRFRHCAVCIQVEDGSENVLVYGGKSSEGFTLGEWLLWDDQLGWQKPEVECQTDVPSRFGAAMMGLASSTGFLFGGMSQDGIVLTDFWKWTVKVREDGIKVVELVDRTAELGKVTAAFDYIGRFGASVTMISDNMVIIGGLGVHGVLPHEMEILCLNIGELAQEEWGSLTVQSIYARTETPGARPLLVGHVSCNAGLSSTGMIVSGGAVCFSFGTFWNNSIWLLQDVSWARDFVQWVLLDELEEIDTRKPKPAAEEMPKELASPGEITTVPRQKVDSPAEFEEIMARAQPVVITGADLGRCTSSWTKEYLIQALGADRQVIVHEAHSGHMNFQKKNFSYVTKSLKMFLDEIYQGSRQYLRSISADQPTKKAANLADDYSEIQADFQLPPSLRFVQENAHSSPLRISGAVTMWLHYDVMANVYCQVQGQKKLILYPPSDVQHLKLPPGASSSILDVFDAASADKVLSIPNTSLHETLLNPGDILFIPPLWLHAASPTEGVSIAVNVFFRNLSSGYALGRDVYANRDLQAYERGRNELDKVSRSFDGVPPDMANFYLLRLADELREKAQR
;
A
#
# COMPACT_ATOMS: atom_id res chain seq x y z
N MET A 1 89.01 12.94 26.74
CA MET A 1 88.23 14.02 26.12
C MET A 1 86.95 13.35 25.60
N ALA A 2 85.92 13.18 26.42
CA ALA A 2 84.95 14.20 26.87
C ALA A 2 84.26 14.90 25.68
N GLN A 3 82.92 14.84 25.68
CA GLN A 3 81.88 15.32 24.73
C GLN A 3 81.27 14.15 23.93
N GLU A 4 80.23 13.41 24.32
CA GLU A 4 79.04 13.63 25.17
C GLU A 4 78.20 14.87 24.82
N ALA A 5 77.23 14.69 23.90
CA ALA A 5 75.79 14.95 24.11
C ALA A 5 75.02 14.87 22.78
N GLU A 6 74.46 13.69 22.44
CA GLU A 6 73.03 13.46 22.23
C GLU A 6 72.79 12.04 21.69
N GLN A 7 72.25 11.20 22.58
CA GLN A 7 71.78 9.84 22.35
C GLN A 7 70.29 9.87 22.02
N ALA A 8 69.84 8.96 21.14
CA ALA A 8 68.89 7.88 21.48
C ALA A 8 67.82 7.60 20.40
N MET A 9 67.78 6.32 20.02
CA MET A 9 66.61 5.52 19.61
C MET A 9 66.06 5.66 18.18
N ALA A 10 66.58 4.78 17.30
CA ALA A 10 65.83 4.23 16.18
C ALA A 10 64.75 3.23 16.70
N PRO A 11 63.50 3.23 16.19
CA PRO A 11 62.46 2.31 16.64
C PRO A 11 62.58 0.91 16.02
N LYS A 12 62.35 -0.11 16.85
CA LYS A 12 62.27 -1.54 16.53
C LYS A 12 61.12 -1.86 15.56
N GLU A 13 61.34 -2.82 14.66
CA GLU A 13 60.30 -3.46 13.86
C GLU A 13 59.18 -4.05 14.74
N VAL A 14 57.96 -3.55 14.58
CA VAL A 14 56.75 -4.16 15.13
C VAL A 14 56.17 -5.11 14.09
N LYS A 15 56.28 -6.43 14.33
CA LYS A 15 55.49 -7.42 13.60
C LYS A 15 54.00 -7.16 13.84
N ARG A 16 53.29 -6.70 12.80
CA ARG A 16 51.82 -6.64 12.80
C ARG A 16 51.26 -8.04 13.04
N ALA A 17 50.55 -8.24 14.15
CA ALA A 17 49.75 -9.42 14.36
C ALA A 17 48.68 -9.53 13.26
N VAL A 18 48.64 -10.68 12.60
CA VAL A 18 47.58 -11.03 11.63
C VAL A 18 46.26 -11.11 12.42
N PRO A 19 45.19 -10.40 12.02
CA PRO A 19 43.89 -10.55 12.67
C PRO A 19 43.41 -11.99 12.51
N PRO A 20 42.79 -12.60 13.53
CA PRO A 20 42.30 -13.97 13.43
C PRO A 20 41.34 -14.07 12.25
N LYS A 21 41.55 -15.07 11.38
CA LYS A 21 40.61 -15.41 10.30
C LYS A 21 39.21 -15.52 10.92
N ALA A 22 38.25 -14.74 10.42
CA ALA A 22 36.85 -14.85 10.82
C ALA A 22 36.41 -16.31 10.64
N LYS A 23 35.98 -16.95 11.74
CA LYS A 23 35.44 -18.31 11.69
C LYS A 23 34.24 -18.32 10.74
N VAL A 24 34.25 -19.25 9.80
CA VAL A 24 33.08 -19.51 8.96
C VAL A 24 31.95 -20.00 9.87
N PRO A 25 30.79 -19.33 9.93
CA PRO A 25 29.70 -19.73 10.81
C PRO A 25 29.22 -21.13 10.43
N THR A 26 29.02 -21.97 11.45
CA THR A 26 28.41 -23.29 11.34
C THR A 26 26.99 -23.19 10.78
N LYS A 27 26.45 -24.31 10.26
CA LYS A 27 25.08 -24.35 9.72
C LYS A 27 24.04 -23.89 10.77
N LEU A 28 24.21 -24.33 12.02
CA LEU A 28 23.35 -23.95 13.15
C LEU A 28 23.42 -22.45 13.46
N GLU A 29 24.61 -21.83 13.42
CA GLU A 29 24.77 -20.39 13.62
C GLU A 29 24.12 -19.57 12.50
N ARG A 30 24.18 -20.05 11.25
CA ARG A 30 23.51 -19.39 10.11
C ARG A 30 21.99 -19.47 10.21
N GLU A 31 21.46 -20.63 10.60
CA GLU A 31 20.03 -20.82 10.83
C GLU A 31 19.54 -19.92 11.98
N ALA A 32 20.29 -19.83 13.08
CA ALA A 32 19.99 -18.92 14.18
C ALA A 32 20.03 -17.44 13.74
N ASP A 33 21.01 -17.03 12.92
CA ASP A 33 21.09 -15.67 12.37
C ASP A 33 19.88 -15.32 11.47
N LEU A 34 19.37 -16.27 10.69
CA LEU A 34 18.19 -16.10 9.85
C LEU A 34 16.91 -15.98 10.70
N VAL A 35 16.77 -16.82 11.72
CA VAL A 35 15.66 -16.73 12.70
C VAL A 35 15.70 -15.40 13.44
N MET A 36 16.87 -14.95 13.91
CA MET A 36 17.03 -13.61 14.51
C MET A 36 16.70 -12.48 13.52
N GLY A 37 16.86 -12.69 12.21
CA GLY A 37 16.44 -11.75 11.18
C GLY A 37 14.92 -11.49 11.15
N THR A 38 14.10 -12.46 11.58
CA THR A 38 12.63 -12.31 11.64
C THR A 38 12.19 -11.26 12.67
N ASN A 39 12.95 -11.09 13.76
CA ASN A 39 12.72 -10.06 14.78
C ASN A 39 12.74 -8.64 14.18
N ASN A 40 13.64 -8.37 13.22
CA ASN A 40 13.68 -7.05 12.58
C ASN A 40 12.38 -6.74 11.81
N SER A 41 11.75 -7.73 11.18
CA SER A 41 10.51 -7.55 10.44
C SER A 41 9.32 -7.30 11.36
N SER A 42 9.22 -8.08 12.44
CA SER A 42 8.12 -7.96 13.41
C SER A 42 8.18 -6.65 14.19
N ILE A 43 9.36 -6.26 14.68
CA ILE A 43 9.56 -5.04 15.47
C ILE A 43 9.32 -3.78 14.64
N VAL A 44 9.69 -3.76 13.35
CA VAL A 44 9.34 -2.64 12.46
C VAL A 44 7.82 -2.53 12.28
N SER A 45 7.10 -3.66 12.22
CA SER A 45 5.64 -3.66 12.09
C SER A 45 4.96 -3.22 13.40
N LYS A 46 5.44 -3.69 14.56
CA LYS A 46 4.99 -3.21 15.88
C LYS A 46 5.27 -1.69 16.07
N ARG A 47 6.41 -1.18 15.58
CA ARG A 47 6.71 0.26 15.57
C ARG A 47 5.76 1.07 14.67
N SER A 48 5.32 0.52 13.54
CA SER A 48 4.31 1.15 12.69
C SER A 48 2.98 1.31 13.42
N VAL A 49 2.60 0.30 14.21
CA VAL A 49 1.41 0.34 15.08
C VAL A 49 1.57 1.38 16.18
N GLU A 50 2.69 1.38 16.93
CA GLU A 50 2.94 2.33 18.01
C GLU A 50 2.75 3.79 17.56
N LEU A 51 3.35 4.17 16.42
CA LEU A 51 3.26 5.53 15.89
C LEU A 51 1.85 5.99 15.51
N ARG A 52 0.91 5.06 15.31
CA ARG A 52 -0.45 5.34 14.82
C ARG A 52 -1.52 5.13 15.88
N TYR A 53 -1.47 3.98 16.52
CA TYR A 53 -2.46 3.52 17.49
C TYR A 53 -2.12 3.93 18.92
N TYR A 54 -0.84 4.21 19.22
CA TYR A 54 -0.36 4.56 20.56
C TYR A 54 0.59 5.77 20.57
N PRO A 55 0.22 6.93 19.97
CA PRO A 55 1.15 8.04 19.70
C PRO A 55 1.75 8.70 20.96
N ARG A 56 1.26 8.36 22.16
CA ARG A 56 1.74 8.90 23.43
C ARG A 56 3.03 8.24 23.93
N TYR A 57 3.34 7.03 23.46
CA TYR A 57 4.47 6.26 23.98
C TYR A 57 5.36 5.76 22.84
N GLU A 58 6.68 5.79 23.05
CA GLU A 58 7.68 5.43 22.03
C GLU A 58 8.68 4.37 22.52
N TYR A 59 8.19 3.21 22.97
CA TYR A 59 9.02 2.12 23.48
C TYR A 59 9.76 1.34 22.39
N PHE A 60 9.24 1.29 21.15
CA PHE A 60 9.93 0.62 20.04
C PHE A 60 10.98 1.52 19.36
N ARG A 61 10.95 2.84 19.59
CA ARG A 61 11.88 3.80 18.98
C ARG A 61 13.36 3.48 19.20
N PRO A 62 13.82 3.08 20.41
CA PRO A 62 15.23 2.78 20.64
C PRO A 62 15.74 1.60 19.80
N PHE A 63 14.84 0.65 19.48
CA PHE A 63 15.16 -0.56 18.72
C PHE A 63 14.96 -0.38 17.20
N VAL A 64 14.14 0.59 16.77
CA VAL A 64 13.85 0.87 15.35
C VAL A 64 14.23 2.29 14.97
N LYS A 65 15.47 2.46 14.51
CA LYS A 65 16.03 3.78 14.14
C LYS A 65 15.29 4.47 12.98
N LYS A 66 14.79 3.69 12.01
CA LYS A 66 14.05 4.20 10.85
C LYS A 66 12.64 3.60 10.84
N PRO A 67 11.61 4.34 11.29
CA PRO A 67 10.25 3.84 11.26
C PRO A 67 9.81 3.63 9.81
N GLN A 68 9.14 2.52 9.54
CA GLN A 68 8.51 2.25 8.24
C GLN A 68 7.01 2.12 8.43
N ARG A 69 6.23 2.84 7.62
CA ARG A 69 4.78 2.66 7.59
C ARG A 69 4.46 1.29 6.97
N ARG A 70 3.56 0.55 7.60
CA ARG A 70 2.88 -0.62 7.02
C ARG A 70 1.47 -0.27 6.56
N ALA A 71 0.91 -1.11 5.68
CA ALA A 71 -0.47 -0.98 5.21
C ALA A 71 -1.47 -1.18 6.37
N PRO A 72 -2.69 -0.60 6.30
CA PRO A 72 -3.72 -0.75 7.33
C PRO A 72 -3.97 -2.20 7.75
N LEU A 73 -4.04 -3.13 6.79
CA LEU A 73 -4.12 -4.57 7.02
C LEU A 73 -3.07 -5.08 8.02
N ILE A 74 -1.80 -4.75 7.78
CA ILE A 74 -0.68 -5.21 8.60
C ILE A 74 -0.72 -4.55 9.97
N ASN A 75 -0.99 -3.24 10.04
CA ASN A 75 -1.09 -2.54 11.32
C ASN A 75 -2.20 -3.14 12.18
N ARG A 76 -3.40 -3.38 11.62
CA ARG A 76 -4.53 -3.95 12.37
C ARG A 76 -4.26 -5.36 12.86
N GLY A 77 -3.61 -6.21 12.06
CA GLY A 77 -3.21 -7.55 12.50
C GLY A 77 -2.10 -7.55 13.56
N TYR A 78 -1.09 -6.67 13.43
CA TYR A 78 -0.08 -6.52 14.49
C TYR A 78 -0.66 -5.90 15.76
N TRP A 79 -1.60 -4.97 15.64
CA TRP A 79 -2.34 -4.42 16.77
C TRP A 79 -3.11 -5.53 17.50
N LEU A 80 -3.85 -6.38 16.79
CA LEU A 80 -4.58 -7.49 17.39
C LEU A 80 -3.63 -8.50 18.07
N ARG A 81 -2.51 -8.82 17.42
CA ARG A 81 -1.45 -9.69 17.97
C ARG A 81 -0.87 -9.11 19.27
N MET A 82 -0.51 -7.83 19.28
CA MET A 82 0.02 -7.15 20.46
C MET A 82 -1.02 -7.07 21.59
N HIS A 83 -2.27 -6.74 21.24
CA HIS A 83 -3.38 -6.68 22.19
C HIS A 83 -3.68 -8.06 22.80
N ALA A 84 -3.59 -9.13 22.00
CA ALA A 84 -3.74 -10.50 22.46
C ALA A 84 -2.75 -10.87 23.57
N ILE A 85 -1.46 -10.63 23.34
CA ILE A 85 -0.42 -10.88 24.36
C ILE A 85 -0.62 -9.97 25.57
N THR A 86 -0.81 -8.67 25.34
CA THR A 86 -0.96 -7.67 26.41
C THR A 86 -2.12 -8.03 27.34
N GLN A 87 -3.27 -8.41 26.79
CA GLN A 87 -4.44 -8.73 27.61
C GLN A 87 -4.28 -10.05 28.37
N SER A 88 -3.57 -11.04 27.81
CA SER A 88 -3.21 -12.26 28.54
C SER A 88 -2.30 -11.97 29.74
N VAL A 89 -1.29 -11.12 29.56
CA VAL A 89 -0.42 -10.67 30.67
C VAL A 89 -1.20 -9.89 31.71
N ARG A 90 -2.03 -8.94 31.29
CA ARG A 90 -2.86 -8.14 32.20
C ARG A 90 -3.76 -9.02 33.07
N ARG A 91 -4.44 -10.01 32.47
CA ARG A 91 -5.29 -10.97 33.19
C ARG A 91 -4.49 -11.76 34.24
N PHE A 92 -3.26 -12.18 33.94
CA PHE A 92 -2.38 -12.85 34.90
C PHE A 92 -1.96 -11.93 36.05
N LEU A 93 -1.52 -10.71 35.73
CA LEU A 93 -1.09 -9.72 36.73
C LEU A 93 -2.23 -9.28 37.65
N GLN A 94 -3.47 -9.24 37.17
CA GLN A 94 -4.65 -8.85 37.94
C GLN A 94 -5.18 -9.93 38.89
N LYS A 95 -4.73 -11.20 38.80
CA LYS A 95 -5.15 -12.24 39.73
C LYS A 95 -4.80 -11.86 41.17
N THR A 96 -5.72 -12.05 42.10
CA THR A 96 -5.46 -11.88 43.52
C THR A 96 -4.57 -13.04 44.01
N ASP A 97 -3.28 -12.79 44.13
CA ASP A 97 -2.28 -13.75 44.61
C ASP A 97 -1.17 -13.00 45.36
N ASP A 98 -0.83 -13.49 46.54
CA ASP A 98 0.20 -12.92 47.40
C ASP A 98 1.62 -13.38 46.99
N ARG A 99 1.72 -14.41 46.15
CA ARG A 99 3.00 -14.92 45.67
C ARG A 99 3.67 -13.97 44.67
N PRO A 100 5.01 -13.90 44.66
CA PRO A 100 5.74 -13.19 43.61
C PRO A 100 5.36 -13.71 42.23
N LYS A 101 5.10 -12.80 41.30
CA LYS A 101 4.71 -13.10 39.93
C LYS A 101 5.88 -12.95 38.98
N PHE A 102 6.08 -13.90 38.08
CA PHE A 102 7.10 -13.83 37.04
C PHE A 102 6.47 -13.93 35.67
N VAL A 103 6.80 -12.99 34.78
CA VAL A 103 6.38 -13.01 33.37
C VAL A 103 7.62 -13.31 32.52
N LEU A 104 7.73 -14.55 32.04
CA LEU A 104 8.84 -15.04 31.25
C LEU A 104 8.52 -14.90 29.76
N ASN A 105 9.20 -14.01 29.05
CA ASN A 105 9.03 -13.79 27.61
C ASN A 105 10.07 -14.62 26.83
N LEU A 106 9.64 -15.75 26.27
CA LEU A 106 10.47 -16.75 25.61
C LEU A 106 10.63 -16.41 24.12
N GLY A 107 11.86 -16.06 23.72
CA GLY A 107 12.13 -15.51 22.40
C GLY A 107 11.62 -14.07 22.29
N CYS A 108 11.96 -13.25 23.30
CA CYS A 108 11.41 -11.90 23.46
C CYS A 108 11.79 -10.92 22.35
N GLY A 109 12.85 -11.20 21.57
CA GLY A 109 13.37 -10.25 20.59
C GLY A 109 13.60 -8.86 21.20
N TYR A 110 13.18 -7.81 20.48
CA TYR A 110 13.15 -6.45 21.01
C TYR A 110 11.76 -6.02 21.51
N ASP A 111 10.94 -6.96 21.97
CA ASP A 111 9.61 -6.66 22.49
C ASP A 111 9.70 -5.78 23.75
N PRO A 112 8.98 -4.65 23.80
CA PRO A 112 9.03 -3.70 24.91
C PRO A 112 7.93 -3.92 25.95
N LEU A 113 7.24 -5.07 25.93
CA LEU A 113 6.08 -5.36 26.77
C LEU A 113 6.32 -5.06 28.26
N ALA A 114 7.49 -5.45 28.79
CA ALA A 114 7.86 -5.16 30.17
C ALA A 114 7.89 -3.65 30.46
N PHE A 115 8.51 -2.85 29.58
CA PHE A 115 8.60 -1.40 29.74
C PHE A 115 7.23 -0.73 29.68
N GLN A 116 6.34 -1.24 28.81
CA GLN A 116 4.96 -0.76 28.70
C GLN A 116 4.22 -0.93 30.03
N PHE A 117 4.21 -2.14 30.58
CA PHE A 117 3.52 -2.43 31.84
C PHE A 117 4.12 -1.67 33.03
N LEU A 118 5.46 -1.64 33.13
CA LEU A 118 6.17 -0.94 34.21
C LEU A 118 6.01 0.59 34.15
N ASP A 119 5.69 1.16 32.99
CA ASP A 119 5.42 2.60 32.87
C ASP A 119 3.94 2.93 33.06
N SER A 120 3.04 2.26 32.32
CA SER A 120 1.61 2.61 32.27
C SER A 120 0.71 1.88 33.28
N GLU A 121 1.14 0.75 33.84
CA GLU A 121 0.30 -0.14 34.66
C GLU A 121 0.98 -0.55 35.99
N LYS A 122 1.77 0.36 36.58
CA LYS A 122 2.57 0.15 37.82
C LYS A 122 1.82 -0.55 38.96
N GLN A 123 0.54 -0.21 39.15
CA GLN A 123 -0.27 -0.74 40.25
C GLN A 123 -0.43 -2.26 40.20
N ILE A 124 -0.64 -2.84 39.01
CA ILE A 124 -0.81 -4.29 38.85
C ILE A 124 0.54 -5.03 38.73
N CYS A 125 1.64 -4.29 38.58
CA CYS A 125 2.99 -4.84 38.48
C CYS A 125 3.73 -4.89 39.83
N SER A 126 3.17 -4.35 40.91
CA SER A 126 3.89 -4.14 42.19
C SER A 126 4.59 -5.37 42.78
N ASN A 127 4.06 -6.58 42.55
CA ASN A 127 4.65 -7.86 42.97
C ASN A 127 5.11 -8.72 41.77
N ALA A 128 5.42 -8.10 40.64
CA ALA A 128 5.76 -8.78 39.39
C ALA A 128 7.19 -8.46 38.93
N THR A 129 7.87 -9.49 38.42
CA THR A 129 9.16 -9.39 37.73
C THR A 129 9.02 -9.89 36.30
N PHE A 130 9.42 -9.07 35.33
CA PHE A 130 9.49 -9.46 33.92
C PHE A 130 10.87 -10.04 33.60
N VAL A 131 10.90 -11.17 32.88
CA VAL A 131 12.14 -11.85 32.49
C VAL A 131 12.13 -12.05 30.98
N ASP A 132 13.00 -11.33 30.30
CA ASP A 132 13.18 -11.43 28.85
C ASP A 132 14.27 -12.45 28.53
N ILE A 133 13.95 -13.43 27.68
CA ILE A 133 14.85 -14.53 27.34
C ILE A 133 14.94 -14.64 25.81
N ASP A 134 16.15 -14.56 25.28
CA ASP A 134 16.44 -14.78 23.86
C ASP A 134 17.91 -15.21 23.68
N TYR A 135 18.33 -15.47 22.44
CA TYR A 135 19.72 -15.75 22.10
C TYR A 135 20.67 -14.70 22.68
N GLU A 136 21.81 -15.16 23.18
CA GLU A 136 22.85 -14.35 23.83
C GLU A 136 23.21 -13.11 23.01
N LYS A 137 23.42 -13.29 21.71
CA LYS A 137 23.75 -12.20 20.76
C LYS A 137 22.65 -11.13 20.70
N LEU A 138 21.38 -11.54 20.66
CA LEU A 138 20.25 -10.62 20.57
C LEU A 138 20.07 -9.87 21.91
N MET A 139 20.18 -10.60 23.03
CA MET A 139 20.05 -10.02 24.36
C MET A 139 21.20 -9.07 24.70
N GLY A 140 22.44 -9.34 24.25
CA GLY A 140 23.55 -8.39 24.38
C GLY A 140 23.28 -7.05 23.67
N ILE A 141 22.65 -7.10 22.49
CA ILE A 141 22.21 -5.88 21.79
C ILE A 141 21.09 -5.18 22.57
N LYS A 142 20.08 -5.94 23.04
CA LYS A 142 18.94 -5.38 23.78
C LYS A 142 19.39 -4.66 25.06
N THR A 143 20.24 -5.29 25.87
CA THR A 143 20.76 -4.69 27.11
C THR A 143 21.66 -3.49 26.85
N THR A 144 22.42 -3.48 25.75
CA THR A 144 23.19 -2.30 25.32
C THR A 144 22.26 -1.13 24.99
N VAL A 145 21.18 -1.37 24.25
CA VAL A 145 20.20 -0.33 23.91
C VAL A 145 19.50 0.21 25.17
N ILE A 146 19.13 -0.66 26.11
CA ILE A 146 18.54 -0.26 27.40
C ILE A 146 19.49 0.69 28.16
N GLN A 147 20.76 0.30 28.31
CA GLN A 147 21.78 1.09 29.01
C GLN A 147 22.12 2.42 28.32
N GLN A 148 21.83 2.55 27.02
CA GLN A 148 22.06 3.78 26.25
C GLN A 148 20.82 4.67 26.16
N THR A 149 19.66 4.22 26.68
CA THR A 149 18.39 4.92 26.53
C THR A 149 17.86 5.39 27.88
N GLU A 150 17.98 6.69 28.15
CA GLU A 150 17.59 7.31 29.42
C GLU A 150 16.12 7.03 29.78
N SER A 151 15.19 7.11 28.83
CA SER A 151 13.77 6.87 29.09
C SER A 151 13.48 5.44 29.55
N LEU A 152 14.22 4.43 29.06
CA LEU A 152 14.08 3.04 29.52
C LEU A 152 14.71 2.85 30.90
N GLN A 153 15.84 3.50 31.16
CA GLN A 153 16.48 3.46 32.48
C GLN A 153 15.58 4.06 33.56
N ASN A 154 14.90 5.17 33.25
CA ASN A 154 13.96 5.81 34.17
C ASN A 154 12.76 4.91 34.52
N ILE A 155 12.32 4.05 33.61
CA ILE A 155 11.26 3.06 33.87
C ILE A 155 11.77 1.94 34.77
N LEU A 156 12.99 1.45 34.53
CA LEU A 156 13.55 0.30 35.22
C LEU A 156 14.15 0.62 36.59
N GLY A 157 14.60 1.86 36.83
CA GLY A 157 15.29 2.25 38.05
C GLY A 157 16.76 1.82 38.07
N GLU A 158 17.23 1.29 39.20
CA GLU A 158 18.63 0.90 39.38
C GLU A 158 18.96 -0.35 38.54
N ILE A 159 19.90 -0.21 37.60
CA ILE A 159 20.31 -1.28 36.69
C ILE A 159 21.70 -1.80 37.05
N LYS A 160 21.81 -3.13 37.14
CA LYS A 160 23.09 -3.84 37.24
C LYS A 160 23.31 -4.70 36.00
N ALA A 161 24.36 -4.40 35.24
CA ALA A 161 24.77 -5.15 34.06
C ALA A 161 25.87 -6.16 34.40
N TYR A 162 25.91 -7.28 33.68
CA TYR A 162 26.85 -8.37 33.86
C TYR A 162 27.57 -8.70 32.54
N PRO A 163 28.80 -9.24 32.58
CA PRO A 163 29.52 -9.68 31.39
C PRO A 163 28.76 -10.76 30.59
N GLU A 164 28.95 -10.79 29.27
CA GLU A 164 28.32 -11.75 28.33
C GLU A 164 28.57 -13.24 28.68
N SER A 165 29.59 -13.54 29.47
CA SER A 165 29.84 -14.90 29.96
C SER A 165 28.78 -15.40 30.96
N ASN A 166 28.01 -14.49 31.57
CA ASN A 166 26.91 -14.84 32.47
C ASN A 166 25.63 -15.02 31.66
N ALA A 167 24.75 -15.93 32.11
CA ALA A 167 23.44 -16.09 31.47
C ALA A 167 22.52 -14.88 31.76
N VAL A 168 22.52 -14.38 32.99
CA VAL A 168 21.86 -13.12 33.35
C VAL A 168 22.76 -11.95 32.92
N LEU A 169 22.28 -11.12 32.00
CA LEU A 169 23.05 -10.00 31.41
C LEU A 169 22.70 -8.65 32.04
N LEU A 170 21.46 -8.49 32.52
CA LEU A 170 20.99 -7.26 33.14
C LEU A 170 19.94 -7.57 34.20
N ARG A 171 20.04 -6.94 35.37
CA ARG A 171 19.06 -7.02 36.45
C ARG A 171 18.67 -5.63 36.94
N ALA A 172 17.36 -5.42 37.10
CA ALA A 172 16.72 -4.25 37.71
C ALA A 172 15.60 -4.76 38.67
N PRO A 173 15.01 -3.92 39.54
CA PRO A 173 14.04 -4.37 40.56
C PRO A 173 12.89 -5.25 40.05
N GLN A 174 12.34 -4.94 38.86
CA GLN A 174 11.19 -5.67 38.27
C GLN A 174 11.47 -6.18 36.86
N TYR A 175 12.74 -6.21 36.44
CA TYR A 175 13.14 -6.64 35.10
C TYR A 175 14.47 -7.38 35.09
N VAL A 176 14.53 -8.50 34.37
CA VAL A 176 15.73 -9.30 34.17
C VAL A 176 15.88 -9.67 32.70
N ALA A 177 17.09 -9.54 32.16
CA ALA A 177 17.43 -9.95 30.80
C ALA A 177 18.38 -11.16 30.82
N VAL A 178 17.99 -12.25 30.17
CA VAL A 178 18.72 -13.53 30.14
C VAL A 178 19.11 -13.89 28.71
N GLY A 179 20.40 -14.04 28.45
CA GLY A 179 20.93 -14.57 27.20
C GLY A 179 21.02 -16.10 27.24
N CYS A 180 20.08 -16.79 26.59
CA CYS A 180 20.04 -18.24 26.53
C CYS A 180 19.36 -18.74 25.24
N ASP A 181 19.99 -19.71 24.57
CA ASP A 181 19.29 -20.53 23.57
C ASP A 181 18.23 -21.39 24.28
N LEU A 182 16.96 -21.26 23.89
CA LEU A 182 15.85 -22.02 24.48
C LEU A 182 15.99 -23.54 24.28
N LYS A 183 16.84 -23.99 23.34
CA LYS A 183 17.17 -25.42 23.19
C LYS A 183 18.09 -25.93 24.31
N ASN A 184 18.82 -25.06 24.99
CA ASN A 184 19.72 -25.43 26.08
C ASN A 184 19.00 -25.37 27.42
N LEU A 185 18.15 -26.38 27.68
CA LEU A 185 17.33 -26.45 28.89
C LEU A 185 18.15 -26.42 30.19
N LYS A 186 19.36 -26.99 30.21
CA LYS A 186 20.22 -26.96 31.41
C LYS A 186 20.65 -25.55 31.78
N LYS A 187 21.07 -24.77 30.77
CA LYS A 187 21.46 -23.37 30.97
C LYS A 187 20.24 -22.55 31.38
N LEU A 188 19.10 -22.76 30.70
CA LEU A 188 17.85 -22.07 31.01
C LEU A 188 17.42 -22.34 32.46
N GLU A 189 17.42 -23.60 32.89
CA GLU A 189 17.11 -24.03 34.26
C GLU A 189 18.00 -23.34 35.29
N SER A 190 19.32 -23.44 35.13
CA SER A 190 20.26 -22.76 36.05
C SER A 190 20.06 -21.25 36.13
N SER A 191 19.63 -20.61 35.03
CA SER A 191 19.40 -19.17 34.97
C SER A 191 18.09 -18.79 35.65
N LEU A 192 17.02 -19.58 35.46
CA LEU A 192 15.74 -19.31 36.08
C LEU A 192 15.74 -19.64 37.58
N ASP A 193 16.48 -20.65 38.02
CA ASP A 193 16.67 -20.93 39.45
C ASP A 193 17.32 -19.75 40.18
N GLU A 194 18.27 -19.06 39.53
CA GLU A 194 18.89 -17.83 40.05
C GLU A 194 17.93 -16.63 40.08
N VAL A 195 16.94 -16.58 39.18
CA VAL A 195 16.05 -15.43 39.02
C VAL A 195 14.76 -15.56 39.84
N ILE A 196 14.13 -16.73 39.80
CA ILE A 196 12.86 -17.04 40.47
C ILE A 196 13.13 -17.46 41.93
N GLY A 197 14.22 -18.18 42.16
CA GLY A 197 14.55 -18.75 43.46
C GLY A 197 13.68 -19.96 43.82
N SER A 198 13.83 -20.44 45.07
CA SER A 198 13.15 -21.66 45.55
C SER A 198 11.78 -21.40 46.22
N ALA A 199 11.35 -20.14 46.31
CA ALA A 199 10.08 -19.79 46.95
C ALA A 199 8.89 -20.07 46.02
N PRO A 200 7.70 -20.40 46.56
CA PRO A 200 6.50 -20.55 45.74
C PRO A 200 6.19 -19.26 44.97
N ALA A 201 6.14 -19.35 43.65
CA ALA A 201 5.86 -18.24 42.76
C ALA A 201 4.69 -18.57 41.81
N SER A 202 4.12 -17.54 41.20
CA SER A 202 3.22 -17.67 40.05
C SER A 202 3.98 -17.28 38.79
N VAL A 203 3.94 -18.13 37.78
CA VAL A 203 4.75 -17.94 36.56
C VAL A 203 3.85 -17.92 35.34
N LEU A 204 3.97 -16.89 34.51
CA LEU A 204 3.41 -16.85 33.15
C LEU A 204 4.54 -16.90 32.14
N CYS A 205 4.56 -17.94 31.32
CA CYS A 205 5.42 -18.00 30.14
C CYS A 205 4.67 -17.45 28.92
N ILE A 206 5.34 -16.65 28.10
CA ILE A 206 4.82 -16.12 26.83
C ILE A 206 5.74 -16.58 25.72
N ALA A 207 5.18 -17.10 24.64
CA ALA A 207 5.89 -17.36 23.40
C ALA A 207 5.13 -16.76 22.22
N GLU A 208 5.58 -15.59 21.75
CA GLU A 208 4.93 -14.85 20.67
C GLU A 208 5.66 -15.07 19.34
N VAL A 209 5.29 -16.13 18.60
CA VAL A 209 5.91 -16.55 17.33
C VAL A 209 7.41 -16.78 17.48
N SER A 210 7.78 -17.56 18.50
CA SER A 210 9.16 -17.95 18.79
C SER A 210 9.36 -19.47 18.71
N LEU A 211 8.50 -20.25 19.36
CA LEU A 211 8.56 -21.72 19.40
C LEU A 211 8.38 -22.37 18.03
N THR A 212 7.58 -21.79 17.14
CA THR A 212 7.37 -22.29 15.76
C THR A 212 8.66 -22.42 14.94
N TYR A 213 9.71 -21.66 15.26
CA TYR A 213 11.02 -21.73 14.61
C TYR A 213 11.96 -22.77 15.21
N MET A 214 11.62 -23.33 16.36
CA MET A 214 12.40 -24.41 16.98
C MET A 214 12.07 -25.74 16.30
N ASP A 215 13.04 -26.65 16.23
CA ASP A 215 12.73 -28.02 15.89
C ASP A 215 11.77 -28.61 16.92
N ILE A 216 10.93 -29.53 16.45
CA ILE A 216 9.80 -30.08 17.21
C ILE A 216 10.27 -30.72 18.53
N GLU A 217 11.38 -31.45 18.51
CA GLU A 217 11.91 -32.14 19.69
C GLU A 217 12.30 -31.13 20.77
N SER A 218 13.07 -30.11 20.40
CA SER A 218 13.48 -29.06 21.34
C SER A 218 12.29 -28.26 21.89
N ALA A 219 11.32 -27.91 21.03
CA ALA A 219 10.12 -27.20 21.46
C ALA A 219 9.27 -28.04 22.41
N ASP A 220 9.06 -29.31 22.11
CA ASP A 220 8.30 -30.23 22.95
C ASP A 220 9.03 -30.50 24.28
N ALA A 221 10.36 -30.55 24.28
CA ALA A 221 11.17 -30.69 25.49
C ALA A 221 11.03 -29.47 26.41
N LEU A 222 11.05 -28.25 25.85
CA LEU A 222 10.78 -27.02 26.58
C LEU A 222 9.38 -27.03 27.20
N LEU A 223 8.35 -27.38 26.43
CA LEU A 223 6.97 -27.49 26.91
C LEU A 223 6.79 -28.55 28.00
N SER A 224 7.62 -29.61 28.00
CA SER A 224 7.61 -30.65 29.04
C SER A 224 8.32 -30.23 30.32
N TRP A 225 9.25 -29.28 30.20
CA TRP A 225 10.07 -28.83 31.32
C TRP A 225 9.40 -27.69 32.09
N ILE A 226 8.78 -26.73 31.41
CA ILE A 226 8.18 -25.54 32.03
C ILE A 226 7.16 -25.84 33.15
N PRO A 227 6.24 -26.82 33.02
CA PRO A 227 5.33 -27.19 34.12
C PRO A 227 6.00 -27.56 35.44
N LYS A 228 7.30 -27.91 35.39
CA LYS A 228 8.10 -28.30 36.56
C LYS A 228 8.62 -27.10 37.35
N LEU A 229 8.52 -25.87 36.81
CA LEU A 229 8.93 -24.64 37.51
C LEU A 229 8.11 -24.37 38.77
N GLY A 230 6.85 -24.80 38.80
CA GLY A 230 5.99 -24.62 39.95
C GLY A 230 4.55 -25.07 39.72
N LYS A 231 3.78 -25.17 40.82
CA LYS A 231 2.37 -25.61 40.78
C LYS A 231 1.42 -24.61 40.14
N ASP A 232 1.80 -23.34 40.02
CA ASP A 232 1.02 -22.29 39.36
C ASP A 232 1.82 -21.68 38.21
N THR A 233 1.91 -22.46 37.15
CA THR A 233 2.56 -22.08 35.92
C THR A 233 1.51 -22.00 34.82
N GLU A 234 1.50 -20.89 34.10
CA GLU A 234 0.66 -20.64 32.95
C GLU A 234 1.52 -20.45 31.70
N PHE A 235 0.96 -20.80 30.55
CA PHE A 235 1.59 -20.56 29.25
C PHE A 235 0.64 -19.80 28.34
N CYS A 236 1.17 -18.81 27.63
CA CYS A 236 0.50 -18.06 26.58
C CYS A 236 1.29 -18.20 25.29
N LEU A 237 0.80 -19.04 24.37
CA LEU A 237 1.41 -19.26 23.05
C LEU A 237 0.63 -18.50 21.99
N LEU A 238 1.33 -17.77 21.12
CA LEU A 238 0.75 -17.19 19.91
C LEU A 238 1.60 -17.57 18.70
N GLU A 239 1.08 -18.41 17.81
CA GLU A 239 1.77 -18.84 16.59
C GLU A 239 0.78 -19.23 15.46
N GLN A 240 1.30 -19.69 14.34
CA GLN A 240 0.52 -20.04 13.15
C GLN A 240 -0.04 -21.46 13.19
N PHE A 241 -1.19 -21.69 12.55
CA PHE A 241 -1.76 -23.02 12.31
C PHE A 241 -2.49 -23.11 10.95
N PHE A 242 -2.95 -24.31 10.59
CA PHE A 242 -3.69 -24.55 9.35
C PHE A 242 -5.18 -24.76 9.66
N PRO A 243 -6.03 -23.71 9.61
CA PRO A 243 -7.46 -23.83 9.90
C PRO A 243 -8.16 -24.80 8.94
N ASP A 244 -7.71 -24.86 7.68
CA ASP A 244 -8.26 -25.79 6.68
C ASP A 244 -7.16 -26.41 5.81
N GLY A 245 -6.10 -26.87 6.48
CA GLY A 245 -4.97 -27.58 5.87
C GLY A 245 -3.96 -26.69 5.11
N PRO A 246 -2.78 -27.26 4.78
CA PRO A 246 -1.69 -26.52 4.14
C PRO A 246 -1.96 -26.14 2.68
N ASN A 247 -2.94 -26.78 2.04
CA ASN A 247 -3.32 -26.52 0.64
C ASN A 247 -4.30 -25.35 0.49
N HIS A 248 -4.81 -24.79 1.59
CA HIS A 248 -5.59 -23.57 1.54
C HIS A 248 -4.72 -22.43 0.93
N PRO A 249 -5.22 -21.63 -0.03
CA PRO A 249 -4.38 -20.67 -0.76
C PRO A 249 -3.59 -19.68 0.11
N PHE A 250 -4.18 -19.21 1.21
CA PHE A 250 -3.49 -18.35 2.17
C PHE A 250 -2.36 -19.10 2.88
N ALA A 251 -2.63 -20.32 3.37
CA ALA A 251 -1.66 -21.16 4.07
C ALA A 251 -0.47 -21.51 3.16
N TYR A 252 -0.76 -21.90 1.91
CA TYR A 252 0.25 -22.16 0.88
C TYR A 252 1.15 -20.94 0.64
N THR A 253 0.55 -19.75 0.51
CA THR A 253 1.28 -18.49 0.31
C THR A 253 2.14 -18.13 1.52
N MET A 254 1.61 -18.29 2.73
CA MET A 254 2.34 -18.10 3.99
C MET A 254 3.53 -19.05 4.10
N MET A 255 3.34 -20.34 3.82
CA MET A 255 4.42 -21.32 3.87
C MET A 255 5.51 -21.00 2.85
N ASN A 256 5.15 -20.65 1.61
CA ASN A 256 6.11 -20.25 0.58
C ASN A 256 6.95 -19.03 1.00
N HIS A 257 6.37 -18.08 1.73
CA HIS A 257 7.09 -16.94 2.29
C HIS A 257 8.17 -17.38 3.28
N PHE A 258 7.83 -18.21 4.27
CA PHE A 258 8.78 -18.67 5.28
C PHE A 258 9.86 -19.59 4.70
N HIS A 259 9.53 -20.41 3.69
CA HIS A 259 10.54 -21.15 2.93
C HIS A 259 11.55 -20.24 2.23
N LYS A 260 11.09 -19.15 1.59
CA LYS A 260 11.97 -18.16 0.94
C LYS A 260 12.87 -17.42 1.93
N LEU A 261 12.36 -17.15 3.14
CA LEU A 261 13.14 -16.55 4.22
C LEU A 261 14.13 -17.51 4.89
N GLN A 262 14.08 -18.81 4.55
CA GLN A 262 14.87 -19.85 5.22
C GLN A 262 14.62 -19.90 6.75
N ALA A 263 13.40 -19.57 7.16
CA ALA A 263 12.93 -19.61 8.54
C ALA A 263 11.67 -20.48 8.62
N PRO A 264 11.81 -21.82 8.45
CA PRO A 264 10.67 -22.73 8.36
C PRO A 264 9.86 -22.78 9.66
N LEU A 265 8.55 -22.94 9.52
CA LEU A 265 7.63 -23.18 10.63
C LEU A 265 7.57 -24.69 10.87
N HIS A 266 8.09 -25.17 12.00
CA HIS A 266 8.27 -26.61 12.23
C HIS A 266 7.03 -27.26 12.86
N SER A 267 6.52 -26.69 13.97
CA SER A 267 5.45 -27.32 14.76
C SER A 267 4.13 -27.44 13.99
N ILE A 268 3.87 -26.54 13.06
CA ILE A 268 2.62 -26.46 12.29
C ILE A 268 2.32 -27.73 11.47
N HIS A 269 3.33 -28.50 11.08
CA HIS A 269 3.13 -29.73 10.32
C HIS A 269 2.75 -30.94 11.20
N LYS A 270 3.25 -30.98 12.44
CA LYS A 270 2.94 -32.06 13.39
C LYS A 270 1.68 -31.78 14.19
N TYR A 271 1.40 -30.51 14.46
CA TYR A 271 0.24 -30.04 15.22
C TYR A 271 -0.58 -29.04 14.38
N PRO A 272 -1.19 -29.48 13.26
CA PRO A 272 -1.84 -28.58 12.30
C PRO A 272 -3.12 -27.92 12.79
N SER A 273 -3.82 -28.51 13.77
CA SER A 273 -5.10 -28.01 14.30
C SER A 273 -5.00 -27.48 15.72
N LEU A 274 -5.96 -26.65 16.13
CA LEU A 274 -6.05 -26.12 17.50
C LEU A 274 -6.14 -27.24 18.54
N ARG A 275 -6.98 -28.25 18.29
CA ARG A 275 -7.10 -29.42 19.18
C ARG A 275 -5.77 -30.16 19.35
N MET A 276 -5.02 -30.36 18.25
CA MET A 276 -3.71 -31.01 18.34
C MET A 276 -2.69 -30.15 19.11
N GLN A 277 -2.82 -28.82 19.07
CA GLN A 277 -2.02 -27.93 19.91
C GLN A 277 -2.45 -28.01 21.38
N GLU A 278 -3.74 -28.15 21.71
CA GLU A 278 -4.19 -28.40 23.08
C GLU A 278 -3.67 -29.75 23.60
N GLU A 279 -3.81 -30.82 22.82
CA GLU A 279 -3.28 -32.17 23.11
C GLU A 279 -1.75 -32.17 23.24
N ARG A 280 -1.06 -31.33 22.46
CA ARG A 280 0.39 -31.12 22.59
C ARG A 280 0.75 -30.61 23.98
N PHE A 281 -0.02 -29.70 24.57
CA PHE A 281 0.26 -29.23 25.93
C PHE A 281 -0.14 -30.26 26.98
N THR A 282 -1.35 -30.82 26.91
CA THR A 282 -1.81 -31.78 27.95
C THR A 282 -0.95 -33.03 28.01
N SER A 283 -0.46 -33.53 26.87
CA SER A 283 0.50 -34.65 26.83
C SER A 283 1.90 -34.33 27.38
N LYS A 284 2.19 -33.06 27.70
CA LYS A 284 3.49 -32.57 28.19
C LYS A 284 3.44 -32.12 29.65
N GLY A 285 2.42 -32.54 30.40
CA GLY A 285 2.31 -32.31 31.85
C GLY A 285 1.53 -31.05 32.23
N TRP A 286 0.86 -30.41 31.28
CA TRP A 286 -0.10 -29.34 31.56
C TRP A 286 -1.47 -29.95 31.92
N LEU A 287 -2.15 -29.43 32.95
CA LEU A 287 -3.45 -29.97 33.36
C LEU A 287 -4.58 -29.51 32.44
N SER A 288 -4.50 -28.28 31.94
CA SER A 288 -5.47 -27.71 31.01
C SER A 288 -4.76 -26.92 29.90
N ALA A 289 -5.35 -26.95 28.71
CA ALA A 289 -4.96 -26.13 27.57
C ALA A 289 -6.21 -25.74 26.77
N SER A 290 -6.26 -24.52 26.26
CA SER A 290 -7.34 -24.03 25.41
C SER A 290 -6.76 -23.12 24.33
N ALA A 291 -7.10 -23.40 23.07
CA ALA A 291 -6.62 -22.68 21.90
C ALA A 291 -7.79 -22.10 21.11
N ARG A 292 -7.65 -20.84 20.68
CA ARG A 292 -8.62 -20.15 19.83
C ARG A 292 -7.89 -19.34 18.77
N ASN A 293 -8.46 -19.23 17.58
CA ASN A 293 -7.84 -18.40 16.54
C ASN A 293 -8.00 -16.90 16.85
N LEU A 294 -7.18 -16.03 16.27
CA LEU A 294 -7.26 -14.59 16.57
C LEU A 294 -8.55 -13.93 16.03
N TRP A 295 -9.23 -14.53 15.05
CA TRP A 295 -10.53 -14.03 14.58
C TRP A 295 -11.63 -14.27 15.64
N GLU A 296 -11.60 -15.40 16.33
CA GLU A 296 -12.44 -15.65 17.50
C GLU A 296 -12.10 -14.70 18.65
N VAL A 297 -10.82 -14.39 18.85
CA VAL A 297 -10.38 -13.38 19.83
C VAL A 297 -10.93 -11.99 19.49
N TRP A 298 -10.93 -11.61 18.20
CA TRP A 298 -11.53 -10.37 17.70
C TRP A 298 -13.03 -10.29 18.01
N ASN A 299 -13.75 -11.41 17.84
CA ASN A 299 -15.19 -11.52 18.07
C ASN A 299 -15.58 -11.63 19.56
N ASP A 300 -14.64 -11.96 20.45
CA ASP A 300 -14.90 -12.16 21.88
C ASP A 300 -15.01 -10.81 22.62
N ASN A 301 -16.24 -10.43 22.99
CA ASN A 301 -16.51 -9.20 23.75
C ASN A 301 -15.80 -9.11 25.11
N SER A 302 -15.36 -10.23 25.69
CA SER A 302 -14.56 -10.22 26.92
C SER A 302 -13.09 -9.83 26.67
N PHE A 303 -12.65 -9.85 25.40
CA PHE A 303 -11.30 -9.55 24.97
C PHE A 303 -11.20 -8.20 24.25
N LEU A 304 -12.18 -7.91 23.38
CA LEU A 304 -12.36 -6.64 22.70
C LEU A 304 -13.83 -6.22 22.78
N SER A 305 -14.10 -5.07 23.37
CA SER A 305 -15.45 -4.48 23.29
C SER A 305 -15.73 -3.93 21.89
N ALA A 306 -17.02 -3.77 21.55
CA ALA A 306 -17.44 -3.12 20.30
C ALA A 306 -16.82 -1.72 20.15
N SER A 307 -16.75 -0.95 21.24
CA SER A 307 -16.13 0.39 21.23
C SER A 307 -14.65 0.36 20.82
N GLN A 308 -13.89 -0.60 21.33
CA GLN A 308 -12.48 -0.75 20.99
C GLN A 308 -12.30 -1.15 19.52
N ARG A 309 -13.14 -2.05 18.99
CA ARG A 309 -13.10 -2.40 17.56
C ARG A 309 -13.40 -1.18 16.68
N MET A 310 -14.44 -0.43 17.01
CA MET A 310 -14.84 0.78 16.27
C MET A 310 -13.79 1.89 16.34
N ASP A 311 -13.09 2.04 17.47
CA ASP A 311 -12.04 3.06 17.61
C ASP A 311 -10.86 2.84 16.65
N LEU A 312 -10.61 1.62 16.19
CA LEU A 312 -9.56 1.33 15.21
C LEU A 312 -9.87 1.92 13.82
N ASP A 313 -11.13 2.07 13.47
CA ASP A 313 -11.56 2.70 12.20
C ASP A 313 -11.29 4.21 12.19
N LYS A 314 -11.14 4.84 13.37
CA LYS A 314 -10.78 6.27 13.49
C LYS A 314 -9.29 6.54 13.21
N VAL A 315 -8.45 5.51 13.29
CA VAL A 315 -6.98 5.64 13.14
C VAL A 315 -6.55 5.68 11.68
N GLU A 316 -7.09 4.78 10.87
CA GLU A 316 -6.85 4.76 9.43
C GLU A 316 -8.00 4.12 8.64
N PRO A 317 -8.28 4.59 7.41
CA PRO A 317 -9.31 4.00 6.56
C PRO A 317 -9.01 2.53 6.25
N PHE A 318 -10.01 1.66 6.38
CA PHE A 318 -9.84 0.21 6.31
C PHE A 318 -11.00 -0.49 5.59
N ASP A 319 -10.67 -1.36 4.64
CA ASP A 319 -11.67 -2.21 3.93
C ASP A 319 -11.11 -3.59 3.48
N GLU A 320 -10.00 -4.01 4.06
CA GLU A 320 -9.32 -5.29 3.80
C GLU A 320 -9.78 -6.39 4.78
N TRP A 321 -11.07 -6.43 5.09
CA TRP A 321 -11.66 -7.29 6.12
C TRP A 321 -11.47 -8.79 5.86
N GLU A 322 -11.67 -9.26 4.63
CA GLU A 322 -11.44 -10.66 4.28
C GLU A 322 -9.97 -11.04 4.51
N GLU A 323 -9.03 -10.16 4.16
CA GLU A 323 -7.60 -10.43 4.35
C GLU A 323 -7.19 -10.40 5.82
N PHE A 324 -7.78 -9.51 6.62
CA PHE A 324 -7.53 -9.44 8.05
C PHE A 324 -8.04 -10.68 8.77
N ALA A 325 -9.22 -11.15 8.41
CA ALA A 325 -9.76 -12.36 8.97
C ALA A 325 -9.01 -13.61 8.50
N LEU A 326 -8.59 -13.68 7.23
CA LEU A 326 -7.69 -14.74 6.76
C LEU A 326 -6.42 -14.79 7.62
N PHE A 327 -5.77 -13.66 7.89
CA PHE A 327 -4.65 -13.62 8.81
C PHE A 327 -5.04 -14.09 10.21
N ALA A 328 -6.09 -13.51 10.79
CA ALA A 328 -6.48 -13.77 12.17
C ALA A 328 -6.92 -15.23 12.38
N SER A 329 -7.45 -15.90 11.36
CA SER A 329 -7.79 -17.33 11.39
C SER A 329 -6.60 -18.26 11.20
N HIS A 330 -5.45 -17.79 10.70
CA HIS A 330 -4.24 -18.61 10.56
C HIS A 330 -3.24 -18.41 11.72
N TYR A 331 -3.61 -17.60 12.70
CA TYR A 331 -2.88 -17.40 13.95
C TYR A 331 -3.79 -17.77 15.11
N PHE A 332 -3.23 -18.35 16.16
CA PHE A 332 -3.99 -18.72 17.35
C PHE A 332 -3.35 -18.21 18.62
N LEU A 333 -4.18 -18.07 19.65
CA LEU A 333 -3.78 -17.83 21.03
C LEU A 333 -4.14 -19.07 21.85
N LEU A 334 -3.15 -19.70 22.47
CA LEU A 334 -3.33 -20.83 23.37
C LEU A 334 -2.94 -20.43 24.79
N THR A 335 -3.81 -20.75 25.74
CA THR A 335 -3.53 -20.65 27.18
C THR A 335 -3.49 -22.03 27.80
N ALA A 336 -2.43 -22.34 28.54
CA ALA A 336 -2.30 -23.58 29.31
C ALA A 336 -2.01 -23.30 30.78
N SER A 337 -2.34 -24.25 31.66
CA SER A 337 -2.19 -24.10 33.12
C SER A 337 -1.83 -25.43 33.79
N THR A 338 -1.00 -25.36 34.85
CA THR A 338 -0.75 -26.47 35.78
C THR A 338 -1.75 -26.54 36.94
N SER A 339 -2.71 -25.61 36.97
CA SER A 339 -3.85 -25.63 37.88
C SER A 339 -5.13 -25.97 37.11
N ASP A 340 -6.07 -26.65 37.79
CA ASP A 340 -7.41 -26.88 37.25
C ASP A 340 -8.08 -25.54 37.01
N LYS A 341 -8.26 -25.22 35.73
CA LYS A 341 -9.22 -24.24 35.27
C LYS A 341 -10.31 -25.01 34.56
N GLU A 342 -11.56 -24.57 34.68
CA GLU A 342 -12.66 -25.12 33.89
C GLU A 342 -12.21 -25.22 32.43
N SER A 343 -12.11 -26.45 31.94
CA SER A 343 -11.97 -26.72 30.52
C SER A 343 -13.21 -26.14 29.85
N ARG A 344 -13.04 -25.10 29.03
CA ARG A 344 -14.12 -24.70 28.13
C ARG A 344 -14.37 -25.86 27.19
N GLU A 345 -15.63 -26.25 27.04
CA GLU A 345 -16.05 -27.14 25.97
C GLU A 345 -15.60 -26.52 24.65
N THR A 346 -14.63 -27.16 24.00
CA THR A 346 -14.29 -26.85 22.61
C THR A 346 -15.50 -27.21 21.79
N THR A 347 -16.11 -26.23 21.14
CA THR A 347 -17.21 -26.47 20.22
C THR A 347 -16.68 -27.36 19.11
N GLU A 348 -17.10 -28.62 19.09
CA GLU A 348 -16.71 -29.55 18.04
C GLU A 348 -17.10 -28.95 16.69
N VAL A 349 -16.12 -28.87 15.78
CA VAL A 349 -16.43 -28.81 14.36
C VAL A 349 -17.06 -30.16 14.05
N ALA A 350 -18.40 -30.20 14.05
CA ALA A 350 -19.16 -31.41 13.83
C ALA A 350 -18.64 -32.15 12.59
N GLN A 351 -18.57 -33.48 12.64
CA GLN A 351 -18.23 -34.28 11.48
C GLN A 351 -19.29 -34.06 10.39
N TYR A 352 -18.94 -33.31 9.34
CA TYR A 352 -19.86 -32.82 8.31
C TYR A 352 -20.24 -33.83 7.22
N SER A 353 -20.09 -35.12 7.51
CA SER A 353 -20.40 -36.21 6.57
C SER A 353 -21.90 -36.48 6.37
N SER A 354 -22.79 -35.66 6.94
CA SER A 354 -24.25 -35.92 6.99
C SER A 354 -25.13 -34.99 6.14
N PHE A 355 -24.58 -33.99 5.43
CA PHE A 355 -25.40 -33.08 4.64
C PHE A 355 -25.86 -33.68 3.31
N SER A 356 -27.13 -33.45 2.98
CA SER A 356 -27.67 -33.67 1.65
C SER A 356 -26.83 -32.95 0.60
N LYS A 357 -26.51 -33.64 -0.48
CA LYS A 357 -25.65 -33.13 -1.57
C LYS A 357 -26.52 -32.59 -2.70
N ALA A 358 -26.31 -31.34 -3.07
CA ALA A 358 -26.88 -30.75 -4.27
C ALA A 358 -26.28 -31.44 -5.52
N PRO A 359 -27.06 -31.61 -6.60
CA PRO A 359 -26.58 -32.19 -7.85
C PRO A 359 -25.74 -31.19 -8.65
N LEU A 360 -24.76 -30.54 -8.02
CA LEU A 360 -23.83 -29.62 -8.67
C LEU A 360 -22.40 -30.15 -8.59
N ALA A 361 -21.65 -30.03 -9.69
CA ALA A 361 -20.23 -30.34 -9.77
C ALA A 361 -19.41 -29.09 -10.13
N LEU A 362 -18.23 -28.97 -9.52
CA LEU A 362 -17.30 -27.88 -9.74
C LEU A 362 -16.16 -28.35 -10.66
N PHE A 363 -16.08 -27.76 -11.84
CA PHE A 363 -15.01 -27.97 -12.81
C PHE A 363 -14.07 -26.78 -12.80
N SER A 364 -12.79 -27.01 -13.05
CA SER A 364 -11.83 -25.92 -13.16
C SER A 364 -10.84 -26.17 -14.26
N TYR A 365 -10.39 -25.11 -14.91
CA TYR A 365 -9.27 -25.15 -15.83
C TYR A 365 -8.57 -23.79 -15.85
N THR A 366 -7.29 -23.82 -16.18
CA THR A 366 -6.48 -22.63 -16.29
C THR A 366 -6.57 -22.09 -17.73
N PRO A 367 -7.13 -20.89 -17.95
CA PRO A 367 -7.13 -20.27 -19.27
C PRO A 367 -5.70 -19.94 -19.74
N GLN A 368 -5.51 -19.86 -21.06
CA GLN A 368 -4.22 -19.49 -21.65
C GLN A 368 -3.81 -18.05 -21.31
N VAL A 369 -4.78 -17.14 -21.31
CA VAL A 369 -4.61 -15.74 -20.90
C VAL A 369 -5.09 -15.59 -19.46
N GLN A 370 -4.26 -14.98 -18.62
CA GLN A 370 -4.57 -14.70 -17.22
C GLN A 370 -4.54 -13.19 -16.99
N ARG A 371 -5.62 -12.66 -16.43
CA ARG A 371 -5.72 -11.28 -15.97
C ARG A 371 -6.17 -11.28 -14.51
N HIS A 372 -5.56 -10.39 -13.74
CA HIS A 372 -5.76 -10.35 -12.30
C HIS A 372 -6.63 -9.16 -11.93
N ARG A 373 -7.78 -9.44 -11.31
CA ARG A 373 -8.63 -8.44 -10.69
C ARG A 373 -9.38 -9.05 -9.51
N ARG A 374 -9.79 -8.20 -8.57
CA ARG A 374 -10.65 -8.56 -7.44
C ARG A 374 -11.58 -7.40 -7.06
N PHE A 375 -12.72 -7.71 -6.46
CA PHE A 375 -13.79 -6.76 -6.13
C PHE A 375 -14.34 -6.01 -7.36
N ALA A 376 -14.41 -6.72 -8.49
CA ALA A 376 -15.02 -6.29 -9.74
C ALA A 376 -16.53 -6.63 -9.76
N ALA A 377 -17.23 -6.25 -10.83
CA ALA A 377 -18.64 -6.59 -11.05
C ALA A 377 -18.85 -7.18 -12.46
N VAL A 378 -19.89 -8.00 -12.62
CA VAL A 378 -20.26 -8.58 -13.92
C VAL A 378 -21.01 -7.57 -14.75
N VAL A 379 -20.61 -7.44 -16.02
CA VAL A 379 -21.35 -6.68 -17.04
C VAL A 379 -22.01 -7.70 -17.97
N PRO A 380 -23.35 -7.65 -18.13
CA PRO A 380 -24.04 -8.53 -19.07
C PRO A 380 -23.64 -8.21 -20.52
N ASP A 381 -23.40 -9.23 -21.34
CA ASP A 381 -23.07 -9.07 -22.76
C ASP A 381 -23.99 -9.91 -23.65
N SER A 382 -23.86 -11.24 -23.62
CA SER A 382 -24.79 -12.17 -24.30
C SER A 382 -24.91 -13.50 -23.55
N ILE A 383 -25.62 -14.47 -24.12
CA ILE A 383 -25.64 -15.83 -23.58
C ILE A 383 -24.26 -16.50 -23.63
N ASP A 384 -23.51 -16.27 -24.71
CA ASP A 384 -22.19 -16.87 -24.91
C ASP A 384 -21.02 -15.93 -24.54
N SER A 385 -21.27 -14.79 -23.89
CA SER A 385 -20.22 -13.83 -23.52
C SER A 385 -20.60 -12.99 -22.31
N LEU A 386 -19.62 -12.61 -21.48
CA LEU A 386 -19.82 -11.75 -20.33
C LEU A 386 -18.59 -10.92 -20.00
N GLY A 387 -18.82 -9.69 -19.52
CA GLY A 387 -17.76 -8.80 -19.06
C GLY A 387 -17.54 -8.89 -17.56
N VAL A 388 -16.31 -8.68 -17.10
CA VAL A 388 -15.98 -8.41 -15.69
C VAL A 388 -15.29 -7.05 -15.62
N HIS A 389 -15.97 -6.05 -15.06
CA HIS A 389 -15.56 -4.65 -15.11
C HIS A 389 -15.00 -4.12 -13.79
N GLY A 390 -13.99 -3.26 -13.92
CA GLY A 390 -13.36 -2.57 -12.80
C GLY A 390 -12.65 -3.53 -11.83
N GLY A 391 -12.70 -3.20 -10.55
CA GLY A 391 -11.99 -3.92 -9.49
C GLY A 391 -10.55 -3.43 -9.30
N LEU A 392 -9.82 -4.13 -8.44
CA LEU A 392 -8.42 -3.89 -8.13
C LEU A 392 -7.54 -4.93 -8.83
N GLY A 393 -6.67 -4.48 -9.73
CA GLY A 393 -5.67 -5.34 -10.37
C GLY A 393 -4.38 -5.45 -9.55
N ASN A 394 -3.26 -5.71 -10.21
CA ASN A 394 -1.95 -5.90 -9.55
C ASN A 394 -1.49 -4.68 -8.72
N GLN A 395 -1.81 -3.46 -9.17
CA GLN A 395 -1.31 -2.23 -8.54
C GLN A 395 -2.38 -1.14 -8.39
N THR A 396 -3.31 -1.05 -9.34
CA THR A 396 -4.30 0.03 -9.40
C THR A 396 -5.71 -0.52 -9.58
N ARG A 397 -6.69 0.34 -9.27
CA ARG A 397 -8.07 0.10 -9.70
C ARG A 397 -8.14 0.22 -11.20
N MET A 398 -9.04 -0.54 -11.81
CA MET A 398 -9.11 -0.68 -13.25
C MET A 398 -10.33 0.03 -13.81
N VAL A 399 -10.19 0.56 -15.02
CA VAL A 399 -11.30 1.00 -15.89
C VAL A 399 -11.64 -0.04 -16.94
N SER A 400 -10.80 -1.07 -17.09
CA SER A 400 -10.95 -2.09 -18.12
C SER A 400 -12.00 -3.13 -17.76
N THR A 401 -12.47 -3.84 -18.79
CA THR A 401 -13.39 -4.97 -18.67
C THR A 401 -12.72 -6.20 -19.28
N ASP A 402 -12.70 -7.31 -18.54
CA ASP A 402 -12.26 -8.60 -19.07
C ASP A 402 -13.45 -9.32 -19.69
N LEU A 403 -13.33 -9.74 -20.95
CA LEU A 403 -14.40 -10.40 -21.69
C LEU A 403 -14.19 -11.91 -21.72
N TYR A 404 -15.10 -12.65 -21.11
CA TYR A 404 -15.13 -14.11 -21.13
C TYR A 404 -16.14 -14.57 -22.17
N VAL A 405 -15.78 -15.55 -23.00
CA VAL A 405 -16.65 -16.05 -24.08
C VAL A 405 -16.71 -17.57 -24.12
N ALA A 406 -17.85 -18.09 -24.52
CA ALA A 406 -18.14 -19.50 -24.70
C ALA A 406 -17.99 -19.87 -26.19
N GLY A 407 -17.07 -20.76 -26.52
CA GLY A 407 -16.88 -21.24 -27.90
C GLY A 407 -15.97 -20.38 -28.81
N LYS A 408 -15.68 -20.88 -30.02
CA LYS A 408 -14.58 -20.39 -30.89
C LYS A 408 -14.96 -19.22 -31.83
N GLY A 409 -16.21 -18.74 -31.82
CA GLY A 409 -16.72 -17.79 -32.81
C GLY A 409 -16.76 -16.32 -32.36
N ILE A 410 -16.66 -16.04 -31.06
CA ILE A 410 -16.82 -14.69 -30.51
C ILE A 410 -15.44 -14.08 -30.31
N THR A 411 -15.23 -12.91 -30.90
CA THR A 411 -13.95 -12.19 -30.87
C THR A 411 -14.08 -10.76 -30.35
N LYS A 412 -15.31 -10.28 -30.17
CA LYS A 412 -15.64 -8.93 -29.71
C LYS A 412 -16.90 -9.00 -28.85
N PRO A 413 -17.10 -8.05 -27.92
CA PRO A 413 -18.33 -8.00 -27.15
C PRO A 413 -19.53 -7.69 -28.05
N VAL A 414 -20.71 -8.23 -27.71
CA VAL A 414 -21.96 -7.99 -28.44
C VAL A 414 -22.52 -6.60 -28.09
N GLN A 415 -22.38 -6.22 -26.82
CA GLN A 415 -22.78 -4.96 -26.23
C GLN A 415 -21.54 -4.13 -25.89
N ASN A 416 -21.69 -2.81 -25.92
CA ASN A 416 -20.71 -1.85 -25.49
C ASN A 416 -20.41 -2.05 -24.01
N LEU A 417 -19.16 -2.37 -23.76
CA LEU A 417 -18.59 -2.43 -22.43
C LEU A 417 -18.51 -1.02 -21.84
N PRO A 418 -18.41 -0.89 -20.51
CA PRO A 418 -18.25 0.39 -19.83
C PRO A 418 -17.19 1.27 -20.51
N ALA A 419 -17.57 2.51 -20.84
CA ALA A 419 -16.70 3.45 -21.54
C ALA A 419 -15.53 3.92 -20.67
N ASN A 420 -14.43 4.35 -21.31
CA ASN A 420 -13.27 4.96 -20.63
C ASN A 420 -13.60 6.20 -19.78
N GLY A 421 -14.80 6.78 -19.94
CA GLY A 421 -15.30 7.90 -19.13
C GLY A 421 -15.78 7.51 -17.73
N ILE A 422 -15.97 6.21 -17.44
CA ILE A 422 -16.36 5.73 -16.10
C ILE A 422 -15.10 5.60 -15.23
N PRO A 423 -14.98 6.33 -14.10
CA PRO A 423 -13.79 6.29 -13.25
C PRO A 423 -13.48 4.90 -12.67
N ALA A 424 -12.20 4.60 -12.51
CA ALA A 424 -11.69 3.37 -11.93
C ALA A 424 -12.22 3.15 -10.50
N ARG A 425 -12.84 2.00 -10.25
CA ARG A 425 -13.50 1.69 -8.97
C ARG A 425 -13.49 0.21 -8.65
N MET A 426 -13.76 -0.11 -7.39
CA MET A 426 -13.96 -1.47 -6.89
C MET A 426 -15.11 -1.49 -5.88
N CYS A 427 -15.64 -2.67 -5.55
CA CYS A 427 -16.75 -2.86 -4.61
C CYS A 427 -18.02 -2.09 -5.02
N HIS A 428 -18.24 -1.95 -6.33
CA HIS A 428 -19.46 -1.43 -6.95
C HIS A 428 -20.35 -2.61 -7.35
N THR A 429 -21.62 -2.32 -7.67
CA THR A 429 -22.52 -3.31 -8.26
C THR A 429 -22.84 -2.93 -9.70
N ILE A 430 -23.11 -3.94 -10.52
CA ILE A 430 -23.71 -3.78 -11.85
C ILE A 430 -24.88 -4.75 -11.91
N THR A 431 -26.08 -4.20 -12.03
CA THR A 431 -27.34 -4.96 -11.97
C THR A 431 -27.97 -4.99 -13.36
N THR A 432 -28.19 -6.20 -13.88
CA THR A 432 -28.86 -6.42 -15.17
C THR A 432 -30.37 -6.20 -15.03
N LEU A 433 -30.96 -5.53 -16.01
CA LEU A 433 -32.39 -5.31 -16.19
C LEU A 433 -32.97 -6.31 -17.22
N GLN A 434 -34.27 -6.54 -17.19
CA GLN A 434 -35.01 -7.51 -18.03
C GLN A 434 -34.90 -7.20 -19.52
N ASP A 435 -34.79 -5.92 -19.88
CA ASP A 435 -34.60 -5.47 -21.26
C ASP A 435 -33.15 -5.64 -21.79
N GLY A 436 -32.23 -6.15 -20.95
CA GLY A 436 -30.80 -6.31 -21.25
C GLY A 436 -29.94 -5.08 -20.95
N SER A 437 -30.56 -3.98 -20.48
CA SER A 437 -29.88 -2.83 -19.91
C SER A 437 -29.19 -3.21 -18.59
N CYS A 438 -28.29 -2.36 -18.10
CA CYS A 438 -27.68 -2.58 -16.78
C CYS A 438 -27.30 -1.28 -16.07
N LEU A 439 -27.45 -1.26 -14.75
CA LEU A 439 -27.14 -0.11 -13.88
C LEU A 439 -25.88 -0.39 -13.05
N LEU A 440 -24.87 0.46 -13.20
CA LEU A 440 -23.69 0.53 -12.34
C LEU A 440 -23.96 1.48 -11.18
N VAL A 441 -23.73 1.01 -9.94
CA VAL A 441 -24.00 1.77 -8.72
C VAL A 441 -22.75 1.86 -7.83
N GLY A 442 -22.37 3.10 -7.48
CA GLY A 442 -21.43 3.42 -6.42
C GLY A 442 -20.03 2.80 -6.60
N GLY A 443 -19.47 2.30 -5.50
CA GLY A 443 -18.11 1.76 -5.42
C GLY A 443 -17.15 2.69 -4.69
N ARG A 444 -15.84 2.43 -4.79
CA ARG A 444 -14.83 3.29 -4.16
C ARG A 444 -13.49 3.37 -4.89
N ALA A 445 -12.86 4.53 -4.77
CA ALA A 445 -11.47 4.83 -5.11
C ALA A 445 -10.52 4.83 -3.89
N SER A 446 -11.03 4.75 -2.66
CA SER A 446 -10.30 4.33 -1.45
C SER A 446 -11.32 4.08 -0.35
N PRO A 447 -11.00 3.41 0.77
CA PRO A 447 -11.96 3.28 1.85
C PRO A 447 -12.50 4.64 2.37
N ALA A 448 -11.78 5.74 2.14
CA ALA A 448 -12.20 7.11 2.47
C ALA A 448 -12.77 7.90 1.27
N VAL A 449 -12.84 7.31 0.07
CA VAL A 449 -13.32 7.96 -1.16
C VAL A 449 -14.28 6.99 -1.84
N GLY A 450 -15.50 6.93 -1.32
CA GLY A 450 -16.63 6.26 -1.94
C GLY A 450 -17.17 7.05 -3.13
N SER A 451 -17.90 6.35 -3.99
CA SER A 451 -18.55 6.89 -5.18
C SER A 451 -20.06 6.96 -4.95
N SER A 452 -20.68 8.07 -5.35
CA SER A 452 -22.13 8.23 -5.43
C SER A 452 -22.64 8.21 -6.87
N ASP A 453 -21.76 8.34 -7.86
CA ASP A 453 -22.15 8.38 -9.26
C ASP A 453 -22.67 7.02 -9.76
N CYS A 454 -23.69 7.09 -10.59
CA CYS A 454 -24.38 5.94 -11.18
C CYS A 454 -24.40 6.08 -12.70
N TRP A 455 -24.36 4.94 -13.39
CA TRP A 455 -24.32 4.88 -14.85
C TRP A 455 -25.22 3.77 -15.34
N ILE A 456 -26.00 4.04 -16.38
CA ILE A 456 -26.83 3.02 -17.02
C ILE A 456 -26.37 2.78 -18.44
N ARG A 457 -26.37 1.51 -18.87
CA ARG A 457 -26.31 1.13 -20.27
C ARG A 457 -27.72 0.85 -20.77
N GLN A 458 -28.22 1.70 -21.67
CA GLN A 458 -29.50 1.52 -22.37
C GLN A 458 -29.28 1.70 -23.86
N ASN A 459 -29.92 0.88 -24.69
CA ASN A 459 -29.74 0.91 -26.16
C ASN A 459 -28.26 0.89 -26.57
N ASN A 460 -27.48 0.08 -25.85
CA ASN A 460 -26.05 -0.06 -26.04
C ASN A 460 -25.20 1.21 -25.76
N ILE A 461 -25.73 2.21 -25.03
CA ILE A 461 -25.02 3.45 -24.72
C ILE A 461 -24.95 3.64 -23.21
N TRP A 462 -23.74 3.91 -22.70
CA TRP A 462 -23.51 4.27 -21.30
C TRP A 462 -23.78 5.76 -21.08
N LYS A 463 -24.67 6.08 -20.14
CA LYS A 463 -24.97 7.46 -19.71
C LYS A 463 -24.94 7.56 -18.19
N SER A 464 -24.52 8.72 -17.68
CA SER A 464 -24.64 9.02 -16.25
C SER A 464 -26.10 9.24 -15.90
N VAL A 465 -26.52 8.78 -14.72
CA VAL A 465 -27.87 8.94 -14.18
C VAL A 465 -27.81 9.53 -12.77
N HIS A 466 -28.97 9.70 -12.15
CA HIS A 466 -29.12 10.24 -10.79
C HIS A 466 -28.10 9.63 -9.80
N PRO A 467 -27.30 10.45 -9.11
CA PRO A 467 -26.35 9.95 -8.12
C PRO A 467 -27.08 9.47 -6.87
N LEU A 468 -26.45 8.54 -6.14
CA LEU A 468 -26.91 8.10 -4.83
C LEU A 468 -26.98 9.29 -3.85
N PRO A 469 -27.95 9.29 -2.91
CA PRO A 469 -28.02 10.31 -1.85
C PRO A 469 -26.74 10.43 -1.01
N SER A 470 -26.03 9.31 -0.87
CA SER A 470 -24.74 9.22 -0.18
C SER A 470 -23.82 8.25 -0.91
N SER A 471 -22.52 8.60 -0.97
CA SER A 471 -21.50 7.72 -1.54
C SER A 471 -21.45 6.40 -0.79
N ARG A 472 -21.37 5.26 -1.49
CA ARG A 472 -21.31 3.94 -0.85
C ARG A 472 -20.59 2.89 -1.67
N PHE A 473 -19.97 1.94 -0.97
CA PHE A 473 -19.34 0.75 -1.53
C PHE A 473 -19.68 -0.50 -0.71
N ARG A 474 -19.48 -1.70 -1.27
CA ARG A 474 -19.89 -2.98 -0.64
C ARG A 474 -21.37 -3.02 -0.25
N HIS A 475 -22.22 -2.29 -0.96
CA HIS A 475 -23.66 -2.46 -0.90
C HIS A 475 -24.06 -3.66 -1.76
N CYS A 476 -25.26 -4.19 -1.54
CA CYS A 476 -25.87 -5.17 -2.43
C CYS A 476 -26.93 -4.48 -3.30
N ALA A 477 -27.15 -5.02 -4.50
CA ALA A 477 -28.12 -4.50 -5.46
C ALA A 477 -28.78 -5.64 -6.22
N VAL A 478 -30.10 -5.59 -6.39
CA VAL A 478 -30.88 -6.58 -7.14
C VAL A 478 -31.91 -5.89 -8.02
N CYS A 479 -32.19 -6.48 -9.18
CA CYS A 479 -33.29 -6.06 -10.04
C CYS A 479 -34.60 -6.60 -9.48
N ILE A 480 -35.62 -5.76 -9.46
CA ILE A 480 -36.99 -6.14 -9.08
C ILE A 480 -37.97 -5.55 -10.09
N GLN A 481 -39.14 -6.18 -10.19
CA GLN A 481 -40.30 -5.66 -10.86
C GLN A 481 -41.44 -5.57 -9.85
N VAL A 482 -41.89 -4.35 -9.59
CA VAL A 482 -42.98 -4.08 -8.65
C VAL A 482 -44.34 -4.34 -9.30
N GLU A 483 -45.41 -4.40 -8.51
CA GLU A 483 -46.75 -4.83 -8.96
C GLU A 483 -47.34 -3.97 -10.09
N ASP A 484 -46.95 -2.69 -10.18
CA ASP A 484 -47.36 -1.79 -11.28
C ASP A 484 -46.66 -2.11 -12.62
N GLY A 485 -45.79 -3.12 -12.64
CA GLY A 485 -45.04 -3.58 -13.79
C GLY A 485 -43.72 -2.83 -14.04
N SER A 486 -43.44 -1.76 -13.27
CA SER A 486 -42.19 -1.01 -13.38
C SER A 486 -40.99 -1.80 -12.89
N GLU A 487 -39.88 -1.64 -13.60
CA GLU A 487 -38.61 -2.27 -13.27
C GLU A 487 -37.74 -1.31 -12.45
N ASN A 488 -37.21 -1.80 -11.34
CA ASN A 488 -36.44 -1.01 -10.40
C ASN A 488 -35.18 -1.76 -9.94
N VAL A 489 -34.19 -1.01 -9.44
CA VAL A 489 -33.02 -1.58 -8.76
C VAL A 489 -33.10 -1.28 -7.28
N LEU A 490 -33.20 -2.32 -6.46
CA LEU A 490 -33.21 -2.23 -5.01
C LEU A 490 -31.78 -2.35 -4.48
N VAL A 491 -31.36 -1.39 -3.67
CA VAL A 491 -30.03 -1.32 -3.03
C VAL A 491 -30.18 -1.31 -1.52
N TYR A 492 -29.34 -2.08 -0.83
CA TYR A 492 -29.28 -2.06 0.63
C TYR A 492 -27.85 -1.99 1.16
N GLY A 493 -27.69 -1.25 2.24
CA GLY A 493 -26.47 -1.19 3.04
C GLY A 493 -25.27 -0.58 2.33
N GLY A 494 -24.09 -1.09 2.69
CA GLY A 494 -22.79 -0.59 2.25
C GLY A 494 -22.08 0.27 3.31
N LYS A 495 -20.90 0.78 2.96
CA LYS A 495 -20.10 1.66 3.82
C LYS A 495 -19.91 3.02 3.15
N SER A 496 -20.01 4.10 3.93
CA SER A 496 -19.82 5.47 3.47
C SER A 496 -18.34 5.88 3.41
N SER A 497 -18.04 7.04 2.83
CA SER A 497 -16.68 7.60 2.77
C SER A 497 -16.13 7.96 4.15
N GLU A 498 -17.02 8.27 5.10
CA GLU A 498 -16.70 8.58 6.49
C GLU A 498 -16.47 7.32 7.34
N GLY A 499 -16.72 6.13 6.76
CA GLY A 499 -16.54 4.85 7.44
C GLY A 499 -17.76 4.36 8.22
N PHE A 500 -18.94 4.97 8.02
CA PHE A 500 -20.18 4.48 8.63
C PHE A 500 -20.80 3.35 7.81
N THR A 501 -21.23 2.31 8.50
CA THR A 501 -22.04 1.23 7.95
C THR A 501 -23.47 1.73 7.78
N LEU A 502 -24.03 1.53 6.58
CA LEU A 502 -25.34 2.03 6.19
C LEU A 502 -26.41 0.93 6.34
N GLY A 503 -27.63 1.34 6.66
CA GLY A 503 -28.82 0.48 6.76
C GLY A 503 -30.01 1.00 5.96
N GLU A 504 -29.73 1.84 4.95
CA GLU A 504 -30.77 2.42 4.12
C GLU A 504 -31.12 1.52 2.94
N TRP A 505 -32.42 1.33 2.73
CA TRP A 505 -32.98 0.82 1.48
C TRP A 505 -33.16 1.96 0.49
N LEU A 506 -32.70 1.76 -0.74
CA LEU A 506 -32.86 2.70 -1.84
C LEU A 506 -33.43 1.97 -3.04
N LEU A 507 -34.39 2.59 -3.70
CA LEU A 507 -35.01 2.07 -4.91
C LEU A 507 -34.73 3.03 -6.06
N TRP A 508 -34.12 2.52 -7.13
CA TRP A 508 -33.89 3.30 -8.33
C TRP A 508 -34.97 3.04 -9.38
N ASP A 509 -35.45 4.11 -9.99
CA ASP A 509 -36.34 4.14 -11.13
C ASP A 509 -35.72 4.99 -12.25
N ASP A 510 -35.87 4.58 -13.51
CA ASP A 510 -35.26 5.30 -14.65
C ASP A 510 -35.85 6.71 -14.83
N GLN A 511 -37.13 6.89 -14.48
CA GLN A 511 -37.81 8.18 -14.61
C GLN A 511 -37.69 9.01 -13.33
N LEU A 512 -37.84 8.37 -12.17
CA LEU A 512 -37.92 9.07 -10.88
C LEU A 512 -36.59 9.15 -10.12
N GLY A 513 -35.56 8.43 -10.56
CA GLY A 513 -34.27 8.35 -9.88
C GLY A 513 -34.33 7.57 -8.57
N TRP A 514 -33.50 7.95 -7.59
CA TRP A 514 -33.42 7.27 -6.30
C TRP A 514 -34.51 7.71 -5.34
N GLN A 515 -35.25 6.75 -4.82
CA GLN A 515 -36.29 6.91 -3.82
C GLN A 515 -35.93 6.11 -2.56
N LYS A 516 -36.40 6.59 -1.40
CA LYS A 516 -36.29 5.88 -0.14
C LYS A 516 -37.64 5.22 0.16
N PRO A 517 -37.81 3.91 -0.09
CA PRO A 517 -39.05 3.23 0.25
C PRO A 517 -39.25 3.22 1.77
N GLU A 518 -40.51 3.15 2.20
CA GLU A 518 -40.80 2.88 3.61
C GLU A 518 -40.39 1.44 3.95
N VAL A 519 -39.99 1.21 5.19
CA VAL A 519 -39.58 -0.12 5.66
C VAL A 519 -40.59 -0.58 6.70
N GLU A 520 -41.21 -1.72 6.45
CA GLU A 520 -42.12 -2.37 7.38
C GLU A 520 -41.45 -3.62 7.93
N CYS A 521 -41.07 -3.57 9.21
CA CYS A 521 -40.43 -4.68 9.89
C CYS A 521 -40.86 -4.70 11.35
N GLN A 522 -40.98 -5.90 11.93
CA GLN A 522 -41.29 -6.05 13.35
C GLN A 522 -40.12 -5.62 14.26
N THR A 523 -38.90 -5.61 13.71
CA THR A 523 -37.67 -5.26 14.41
C THR A 523 -36.75 -4.43 13.52
N ASP A 524 -35.80 -3.70 14.13
CA ASP A 524 -34.83 -2.93 13.35
C ASP A 524 -33.85 -3.86 12.61
N VAL A 525 -33.73 -3.70 11.29
CA VAL A 525 -32.76 -4.46 10.50
C VAL A 525 -31.37 -3.82 10.66
N PRO A 526 -30.35 -4.59 11.07
CA PRO A 526 -29.02 -4.04 11.27
C PRO A 526 -28.42 -3.43 10.00
N SER A 527 -27.82 -2.25 10.17
CA SER A 527 -26.92 -1.65 9.18
C SER A 527 -25.76 -2.59 8.90
N ARG A 528 -25.44 -2.81 7.62
CA ARG A 528 -24.41 -3.77 7.21
C ARG A 528 -23.73 -3.39 5.90
N PHE A 529 -22.53 -3.91 5.71
CA PHE A 529 -21.81 -3.84 4.44
C PHE A 529 -21.23 -5.21 4.07
N GLY A 530 -21.04 -5.46 2.78
CA GLY A 530 -20.55 -6.73 2.24
C GLY A 530 -21.54 -7.89 2.42
N ALA A 531 -22.84 -7.58 2.53
CA ALA A 531 -23.91 -8.56 2.63
C ALA A 531 -24.26 -9.17 1.27
N ALA A 532 -24.94 -10.31 1.32
CA ALA A 532 -25.50 -10.98 0.16
C ALA A 532 -27.00 -10.65 0.03
N MET A 533 -27.46 -10.35 -1.18
CA MET A 533 -28.88 -10.15 -1.49
C MET A 533 -29.18 -10.78 -2.84
N MET A 534 -30.31 -11.49 -2.92
CA MET A 534 -30.75 -12.16 -4.15
C MET A 534 -32.27 -12.01 -4.28
N GLY A 535 -32.73 -11.64 -5.47
CA GLY A 535 -34.16 -11.71 -5.84
C GLY A 535 -34.53 -13.12 -6.33
N LEU A 536 -35.68 -13.63 -5.89
CA LEU A 536 -36.17 -14.96 -6.30
C LEU A 536 -37.36 -14.89 -7.26
N ALA A 537 -38.24 -13.92 -7.02
CA ALA A 537 -39.34 -13.56 -7.92
C ALA A 537 -39.35 -12.05 -8.12
N SER A 538 -40.26 -11.54 -8.94
CA SER A 538 -40.32 -10.14 -9.36
C SER A 538 -40.18 -9.14 -8.20
N SER A 539 -40.77 -9.39 -7.02
CA SER A 539 -40.77 -8.44 -5.90
C SER A 539 -40.32 -9.01 -4.56
N THR A 540 -39.73 -10.21 -4.52
CA THR A 540 -39.31 -10.85 -3.26
C THR A 540 -37.97 -11.56 -3.37
N GLY A 541 -37.26 -11.64 -2.25
CA GLY A 541 -36.00 -12.35 -2.15
C GLY A 541 -35.46 -12.41 -0.73
N PHE A 542 -34.14 -12.62 -0.63
CA PHE A 542 -33.46 -12.76 0.65
C PHE A 542 -32.27 -11.80 0.79
N LEU A 543 -32.00 -11.42 2.04
CA LEU A 543 -30.86 -10.62 2.49
C LEU A 543 -30.23 -11.32 3.70
N PHE A 544 -28.92 -11.54 3.68
CA PHE A 544 -28.22 -12.20 4.78
C PHE A 544 -26.74 -11.85 4.80
N GLY A 545 -26.11 -12.12 5.95
CA GLY A 545 -24.68 -11.89 6.13
C GLY A 545 -24.32 -10.41 6.16
N GLY A 546 -23.10 -10.11 5.72
CA GLY A 546 -22.46 -8.82 5.87
C GLY A 546 -21.84 -8.63 7.24
N MET A 547 -21.34 -7.42 7.48
CA MET A 547 -20.63 -7.06 8.69
C MET A 547 -21.21 -5.80 9.32
N SER A 548 -21.30 -5.79 10.64
CA SER A 548 -21.73 -4.66 11.46
C SER A 548 -20.68 -3.53 11.49
N GLN A 549 -21.05 -2.37 12.06
CA GLN A 549 -20.14 -1.24 12.26
C GLN A 549 -18.90 -1.61 13.11
N ASP A 550 -19.04 -2.50 14.08
CA ASP A 550 -17.95 -2.93 14.96
C ASP A 550 -17.15 -4.10 14.39
N GLY A 551 -17.36 -4.47 13.12
CA GLY A 551 -16.53 -5.44 12.42
C GLY A 551 -16.85 -6.90 12.74
N ILE A 552 -18.11 -7.21 13.06
CA ILE A 552 -18.60 -8.58 13.35
C ILE A 552 -19.50 -9.06 12.20
N VAL A 553 -19.31 -10.31 11.77
CA VAL A 553 -20.13 -10.93 10.73
C VAL A 553 -21.53 -11.22 11.28
N LEU A 554 -22.55 -10.86 10.52
CA LEU A 554 -23.95 -11.10 10.88
C LEU A 554 -24.40 -12.49 10.37
N THR A 555 -25.22 -13.19 11.17
CA THR A 555 -25.76 -14.53 10.85
C THR A 555 -27.26 -14.54 10.60
N ASP A 556 -27.87 -13.36 10.59
CA ASP A 556 -29.29 -13.20 10.35
C ASP A 556 -29.66 -13.46 8.88
N PHE A 557 -30.90 -13.89 8.69
CA PHE A 557 -31.44 -14.30 7.39
C PHE A 557 -32.85 -13.74 7.20
N TRP A 558 -32.98 -12.78 6.29
CA TRP A 558 -34.19 -11.97 6.11
C TRP A 558 -34.84 -12.25 4.76
N LYS A 559 -36.16 -12.47 4.77
CA LYS A 559 -36.98 -12.38 3.56
C LYS A 559 -37.42 -10.93 3.38
N TRP A 560 -37.22 -10.38 2.18
CA TRP A 560 -37.74 -9.07 1.81
C TRP A 560 -38.84 -9.20 0.73
N THR A 561 -39.83 -8.33 0.79
CA THR A 561 -40.90 -8.20 -0.22
C THR A 561 -41.18 -6.73 -0.48
N VAL A 562 -41.20 -6.31 -1.75
CA VAL A 562 -41.54 -4.94 -2.13
C VAL A 562 -42.99 -4.87 -2.59
N LYS A 563 -43.78 -4.03 -1.91
CA LYS A 563 -45.21 -3.82 -2.19
C LYS A 563 -45.49 -2.36 -2.52
N VAL A 564 -46.57 -2.11 -3.23
CA VAL A 564 -47.09 -0.75 -3.48
C VAL A 564 -48.40 -0.60 -2.70
N ARG A 565 -48.46 0.37 -1.79
CA ARG A 565 -49.69 0.67 -1.04
C ARG A 565 -50.73 1.35 -1.95
N GLU A 566 -51.97 1.42 -1.49
CA GLU A 566 -53.08 2.07 -2.22
C GLU A 566 -52.80 3.56 -2.56
N ASP A 567 -51.95 4.23 -1.77
CA ASP A 567 -51.51 5.61 -1.98
C ASP A 567 -50.31 5.74 -2.94
N GLY A 568 -49.83 4.63 -3.49
CA GLY A 568 -48.69 4.57 -4.42
C GLY A 568 -47.32 4.54 -3.74
N ILE A 569 -47.25 4.52 -2.40
CA ILE A 569 -45.97 4.44 -1.67
C ILE A 569 -45.40 3.02 -1.78
N LYS A 570 -44.13 2.94 -2.17
CA LYS A 570 -43.38 1.68 -2.24
C LYS A 570 -42.84 1.32 -0.84
N VAL A 571 -43.12 0.11 -0.39
CA VAL A 571 -42.78 -0.39 0.95
C VAL A 571 -41.94 -1.66 0.83
N VAL A 572 -40.85 -1.75 1.58
CA VAL A 572 -40.05 -2.96 1.77
C VAL A 572 -40.51 -3.63 3.08
N GLU A 573 -41.24 -4.73 2.96
CA GLU A 573 -41.59 -5.60 4.08
C GLU A 573 -40.46 -6.59 4.36
N LEU A 574 -40.07 -6.70 5.63
CA LEU A 574 -38.98 -7.57 6.08
C LEU A 574 -39.48 -8.57 7.12
N VAL A 575 -39.14 -9.84 6.91
CA VAL A 575 -39.47 -10.94 7.81
C VAL A 575 -38.18 -11.66 8.21
N ASP A 576 -37.90 -11.69 9.51
CA ASP A 576 -36.77 -12.44 10.08
C ASP A 576 -37.07 -13.95 10.01
N ARG A 577 -36.26 -14.70 9.26
CA ARG A 577 -36.36 -16.16 9.13
C ARG A 577 -35.15 -16.87 9.74
N THR A 578 -34.35 -16.17 10.55
CA THR A 578 -33.10 -16.67 11.14
C THR A 578 -33.32 -17.90 12.01
N ALA A 579 -34.28 -17.82 12.93
CA ALA A 579 -34.57 -18.91 13.86
C ALA A 579 -35.13 -20.16 13.16
N GLU A 580 -35.83 -19.99 12.04
CA GLU A 580 -36.34 -21.09 11.24
C GLU A 580 -35.20 -21.76 10.47
N LEU A 581 -34.31 -20.98 9.86
CA LEU A 581 -33.13 -21.50 9.17
C LEU A 581 -32.23 -22.32 10.11
N GLY A 582 -31.98 -21.79 11.33
CA GLY A 582 -31.15 -22.45 12.33
C GLY A 582 -31.71 -23.80 12.83
N LYS A 583 -33.02 -24.02 12.72
CA LYS A 583 -33.65 -25.30 13.09
C LYS A 583 -33.51 -26.37 12.01
N VAL A 584 -33.38 -25.97 10.74
CA VAL A 584 -33.44 -26.91 9.60
C VAL A 584 -32.07 -27.35 9.12
N THR A 585 -30.99 -26.66 9.50
CA THR A 585 -29.63 -27.00 9.06
C THR A 585 -28.57 -26.82 10.13
N ALA A 586 -27.65 -27.78 10.21
CA ALA A 586 -26.43 -27.67 11.01
C ALA A 586 -25.35 -26.78 10.34
N ALA A 587 -25.58 -26.33 9.10
CA ALA A 587 -24.67 -25.44 8.38
C ALA A 587 -24.99 -23.95 8.60
N PHE A 588 -25.93 -23.63 9.51
CA PHE A 588 -26.42 -22.28 9.76
C PHE A 588 -25.30 -21.24 9.97
N ASP A 589 -24.30 -21.56 10.79
CA ASP A 589 -23.17 -20.67 11.10
C ASP A 589 -22.26 -20.36 9.90
N TYR A 590 -22.44 -21.08 8.78
CA TYR A 590 -21.71 -20.90 7.53
C TYR A 590 -22.51 -20.17 6.45
N ILE A 591 -23.77 -19.78 6.72
CA ILE A 591 -24.62 -19.05 5.77
C ILE A 591 -24.38 -17.54 5.88
N GLY A 592 -24.30 -17.03 7.11
CA GLY A 592 -23.94 -15.65 7.39
C GLY A 592 -22.48 -15.37 7.02
N ARG A 593 -22.27 -14.62 5.94
CA ARG A 593 -20.93 -14.34 5.41
C ARG A 593 -20.71 -12.88 5.08
N PHE A 594 -19.48 -12.43 5.25
CA PHE A 594 -19.01 -11.16 4.72
C PHE A 594 -18.30 -11.36 3.38
N GLY A 595 -18.68 -10.60 2.36
CA GLY A 595 -18.02 -10.61 1.05
C GLY A 595 -18.27 -11.86 0.21
N ALA A 596 -19.30 -12.64 0.55
CA ALA A 596 -19.78 -13.74 -0.29
C ALA A 596 -20.51 -13.20 -1.52
N SER A 597 -20.44 -13.94 -2.63
CA SER A 597 -21.30 -13.71 -3.78
C SER A 597 -22.44 -14.73 -3.80
N VAL A 598 -23.54 -14.36 -4.45
CA VAL A 598 -24.70 -15.24 -4.63
C VAL A 598 -25.10 -15.23 -6.09
N THR A 599 -25.44 -16.40 -6.60
CA THR A 599 -25.92 -16.57 -7.98
C THR A 599 -26.96 -17.67 -8.06
N MET A 600 -27.77 -17.62 -9.11
CA MET A 600 -28.76 -18.64 -9.43
C MET A 600 -28.20 -19.68 -10.40
N ILE A 601 -28.36 -20.95 -10.05
CA ILE A 601 -28.03 -22.10 -10.90
C ILE A 601 -29.15 -23.13 -10.80
N SER A 602 -29.85 -23.39 -11.90
CA SER A 602 -31.10 -24.15 -11.93
C SER A 602 -32.07 -23.60 -10.85
N ASP A 603 -32.64 -24.46 -10.01
CA ASP A 603 -33.54 -24.08 -8.90
C ASP A 603 -32.80 -23.83 -7.56
N ASN A 604 -31.50 -23.54 -7.60
CA ASN A 604 -30.68 -23.36 -6.41
C ASN A 604 -30.07 -21.96 -6.33
N MET A 605 -30.27 -21.31 -5.19
CA MET A 605 -29.51 -20.13 -4.79
C MET A 605 -28.16 -20.60 -4.23
N VAL A 606 -27.07 -20.26 -4.90
CA VAL A 606 -25.72 -20.70 -4.52
C VAL A 606 -24.95 -19.58 -3.84
N ILE A 607 -24.52 -19.82 -2.61
CA ILE A 607 -23.67 -18.93 -1.81
C ILE A 607 -22.21 -19.35 -2.01
N ILE A 608 -21.38 -18.44 -2.48
CA ILE A 608 -20.00 -18.73 -2.87
C ILE A 608 -19.04 -17.84 -2.08
N GLY A 609 -18.09 -18.47 -1.40
CA GLY A 609 -16.95 -17.79 -0.78
C GLY A 609 -17.33 -16.85 0.35
N GLY A 610 -16.51 -15.81 0.54
CA GLY A 610 -16.63 -14.88 1.66
C GLY A 610 -16.03 -15.44 2.96
N LEU A 611 -16.30 -14.72 4.04
CA LEU A 611 -15.78 -15.00 5.39
C LEU A 611 -16.94 -15.31 6.34
N GLY A 612 -16.85 -16.41 7.08
CA GLY A 612 -17.83 -16.78 8.11
C GLY A 612 -17.55 -16.16 9.47
N VAL A 613 -18.44 -16.40 10.43
CA VAL A 613 -18.30 -15.94 11.82
C VAL A 613 -17.04 -16.49 12.49
N HIS A 614 -16.72 -17.76 12.23
CA HIS A 614 -15.52 -18.43 12.75
C HIS A 614 -14.27 -18.20 11.88
N GLY A 615 -14.40 -17.39 10.82
CA GLY A 615 -13.30 -16.98 9.96
C GLY A 615 -13.23 -17.78 8.67
N VAL A 616 -12.10 -18.47 8.44
CA VAL A 616 -11.89 -19.34 7.26
C VAL A 616 -12.99 -20.40 7.17
N LEU A 617 -13.63 -20.48 6.02
CA LEU A 617 -14.62 -21.52 5.74
C LEU A 617 -13.92 -22.85 5.45
N PRO A 618 -14.37 -23.97 6.07
CA PRO A 618 -13.94 -25.29 5.64
C PRO A 618 -14.25 -25.51 4.16
N HIS A 619 -13.41 -26.26 3.45
CA HIS A 619 -13.55 -26.49 2.00
C HIS A 619 -14.96 -26.94 1.59
N GLU A 620 -15.58 -27.83 2.36
CA GLU A 620 -16.93 -28.34 2.10
C GLU A 620 -18.04 -27.29 2.26
N MET A 621 -17.76 -26.19 2.96
CA MET A 621 -18.67 -25.09 3.24
C MET A 621 -18.38 -23.86 2.38
N GLU A 622 -17.33 -23.84 1.56
CA GLU A 622 -17.00 -22.69 0.70
C GLU A 622 -18.13 -22.38 -0.29
N ILE A 623 -18.87 -23.40 -0.73
CA ILE A 623 -20.00 -23.28 -1.65
C ILE A 623 -21.21 -24.03 -1.06
N LEU A 624 -22.28 -23.30 -0.76
CA LEU A 624 -23.54 -23.85 -0.24
C LEU A 624 -24.69 -23.56 -1.20
N CYS A 625 -25.66 -24.48 -1.26
CA CYS A 625 -26.86 -24.33 -2.06
C CYS A 625 -28.08 -24.21 -1.15
N LEU A 626 -28.97 -23.29 -1.47
CA LEU A 626 -30.30 -23.21 -0.90
C LEU A 626 -31.33 -23.50 -1.99
N ASN A 627 -32.18 -24.49 -1.75
CA ASN A 627 -33.21 -24.88 -2.72
C ASN A 627 -34.34 -23.84 -2.71
N ILE A 628 -34.66 -23.26 -3.87
CA ILE A 628 -35.70 -22.23 -3.96
C ILE A 628 -37.10 -22.80 -3.71
N GLY A 629 -37.38 -23.99 -4.24
CA GLY A 629 -38.68 -24.65 -4.06
C GLY A 629 -39.00 -24.86 -2.58
N GLU A 630 -37.99 -25.18 -1.77
CA GLU A 630 -38.11 -25.25 -0.31
C GLU A 630 -38.21 -23.85 0.32
N LEU A 631 -37.38 -22.89 -0.08
CA LEU A 631 -37.42 -21.52 0.45
C LEU A 631 -38.75 -20.79 0.18
N ALA A 632 -39.46 -21.19 -0.87
CA ALA A 632 -40.77 -20.66 -1.22
C ALA A 632 -41.90 -21.15 -0.28
N GLN A 633 -41.68 -22.25 0.44
CA GLN A 633 -42.66 -22.80 1.40
C GLN A 633 -42.70 -21.98 2.69
N GLU A 634 -43.81 -22.06 3.40
CA GLU A 634 -43.96 -21.45 4.73
C GLU A 634 -43.10 -22.15 5.77
N GLU A 635 -43.07 -23.48 5.76
CA GLU A 635 -42.20 -24.31 6.61
C GLU A 635 -41.06 -24.91 5.79
N TRP A 636 -39.85 -24.93 6.34
CA TRP A 636 -38.64 -25.39 5.66
C TRP A 636 -38.23 -26.79 6.11
N GLY A 637 -37.91 -27.66 5.16
CA GLY A 637 -37.41 -29.01 5.42
C GLY A 637 -35.89 -29.08 5.53
N SER A 638 -35.36 -30.28 5.84
CA SER A 638 -33.91 -30.52 5.92
C SER A 638 -33.18 -30.45 4.57
N LEU A 639 -33.92 -30.42 3.45
CA LEU A 639 -33.37 -30.24 2.10
C LEU A 639 -33.19 -28.76 1.71
N THR A 640 -33.61 -27.83 2.56
CA THR A 640 -33.50 -26.38 2.31
C THR A 640 -32.05 -25.97 2.06
N VAL A 641 -31.11 -26.54 2.81
CA VAL A 641 -29.67 -26.26 2.68
C VAL A 641 -28.93 -27.54 2.30
N GLN A 642 -28.21 -27.48 1.19
CA GLN A 642 -27.44 -28.59 0.65
C GLN A 642 -25.98 -28.18 0.46
N SER A 643 -25.07 -29.13 0.69
CA SER A 643 -23.66 -28.95 0.31
C SER A 643 -23.44 -29.40 -1.12
N ILE A 644 -22.41 -28.93 -1.82
CA ILE A 644 -22.15 -29.39 -3.19
C ILE A 644 -21.42 -30.74 -3.23
N TYR A 645 -21.71 -31.54 -4.25
CA TYR A 645 -20.91 -32.72 -4.62
C TYR A 645 -19.70 -32.23 -5.41
N ALA A 646 -18.64 -31.78 -4.74
CA ALA A 646 -17.41 -31.42 -5.43
C ALA A 646 -16.69 -32.69 -5.93
N ARG A 647 -17.22 -33.30 -7.00
CA ARG A 647 -16.42 -34.20 -7.84
C ARG A 647 -15.46 -33.31 -8.62
N THR A 648 -14.31 -33.01 -8.02
CA THR A 648 -13.20 -32.43 -8.78
C THR A 648 -12.67 -33.53 -9.69
N GLU A 649 -13.21 -33.67 -10.89
CA GLU A 649 -12.78 -34.71 -11.85
C GLU A 649 -11.36 -34.46 -12.38
N THR A 650 -10.76 -33.32 -12.02
CA THR A 650 -9.36 -32.99 -12.28
C THR A 650 -8.72 -32.45 -11.01
N PRO A 651 -7.40 -32.62 -10.77
CA PRO A 651 -6.69 -31.91 -9.71
C PRO A 651 -6.65 -30.41 -10.04
N GLY A 652 -7.76 -29.72 -9.77
CA GLY A 652 -7.95 -28.30 -9.97
C GLY A 652 -7.46 -27.47 -8.79
N ALA A 653 -6.93 -26.28 -9.05
CA ALA A 653 -6.53 -25.36 -7.99
C ALA A 653 -7.76 -24.91 -7.19
N ARG A 654 -7.73 -25.07 -5.86
CA ARG A 654 -8.74 -24.51 -4.95
C ARG A 654 -8.75 -22.98 -5.07
N PRO A 655 -9.89 -22.32 -5.33
CA PRO A 655 -9.96 -20.87 -5.45
C PRO A 655 -9.74 -20.19 -4.10
N LEU A 656 -9.15 -18.99 -4.10
CA LEU A 656 -9.22 -18.07 -2.98
C LEU A 656 -10.39 -17.12 -3.18
N LEU A 657 -11.50 -17.38 -2.50
CA LEU A 657 -12.77 -16.70 -2.75
C LEU A 657 -12.88 -15.32 -2.05
N VAL A 658 -11.87 -14.46 -2.26
CA VAL A 658 -11.82 -13.07 -1.77
C VAL A 658 -11.90 -12.10 -2.94
N GLY A 659 -12.95 -11.27 -2.97
CA GLY A 659 -13.20 -10.33 -4.07
C GLY A 659 -13.36 -11.03 -5.42
N HIS A 660 -13.75 -12.30 -5.41
CA HIS A 660 -14.08 -13.07 -6.60
C HIS A 660 -15.40 -12.57 -7.20
N VAL A 661 -15.69 -13.03 -8.41
CA VAL A 661 -16.93 -12.73 -9.12
C VAL A 661 -17.61 -14.04 -9.47
N SER A 662 -18.91 -14.14 -9.19
CA SER A 662 -19.74 -15.26 -9.62
C SER A 662 -20.96 -14.80 -10.41
N CYS A 663 -21.33 -15.54 -11.44
CA CYS A 663 -22.56 -15.29 -12.19
C CYS A 663 -23.07 -16.55 -12.88
N ASN A 664 -24.27 -16.46 -13.42
CA ASN A 664 -24.76 -17.42 -14.39
C ASN A 664 -24.01 -17.27 -15.73
N ALA A 665 -23.62 -18.37 -16.36
CA ALA A 665 -22.81 -18.41 -17.57
C ALA A 665 -23.60 -19.07 -18.71
N GLY A 666 -24.39 -18.25 -19.40
CA GLY A 666 -25.18 -18.61 -20.58
C GLY A 666 -26.46 -19.37 -20.28
N LEU A 667 -26.35 -20.62 -19.85
CA LEU A 667 -27.52 -21.44 -19.52
C LEU A 667 -27.82 -21.34 -18.03
N SER A 668 -29.11 -21.32 -17.68
CA SER A 668 -29.57 -21.28 -16.29
C SER A 668 -28.95 -22.37 -15.39
N SER A 669 -28.49 -23.48 -15.98
CA SER A 669 -27.86 -24.62 -15.31
C SER A 669 -26.34 -24.52 -15.07
N THR A 670 -25.67 -23.43 -15.50
CA THR A 670 -24.22 -23.24 -15.31
C THR A 670 -23.90 -21.92 -14.62
N GLY A 671 -23.19 -21.98 -13.50
CA GLY A 671 -22.53 -20.83 -12.88
C GLY A 671 -21.04 -20.78 -13.21
N MET A 672 -20.46 -19.59 -13.17
CA MET A 672 -19.04 -19.38 -13.35
C MET A 672 -18.48 -18.56 -12.18
N ILE A 673 -17.27 -18.92 -11.74
CA ILE A 673 -16.47 -18.20 -10.75
C ILE A 673 -15.16 -17.81 -11.42
N VAL A 674 -14.82 -16.52 -11.36
CA VAL A 674 -13.58 -15.95 -11.92
C VAL A 674 -13.07 -14.83 -11.02
N SER A 675 -11.86 -14.35 -11.30
CA SER A 675 -11.23 -13.25 -10.55
C SER A 675 -11.05 -13.60 -9.06
N GLY A 676 -10.54 -12.66 -8.28
CA GLY A 676 -10.31 -12.82 -6.85
C GLY A 676 -8.86 -13.09 -6.48
N GLY A 677 -8.54 -12.82 -5.22
CA GLY A 677 -7.18 -12.94 -4.69
C GLY A 677 -6.95 -12.08 -3.44
N ALA A 678 -5.80 -12.31 -2.81
CA ALA A 678 -5.40 -11.62 -1.58
C ALA A 678 -3.91 -11.27 -1.59
N VAL A 679 -3.49 -10.22 -0.87
CA VAL A 679 -2.06 -9.96 -0.60
C VAL A 679 -1.52 -10.77 0.60
N CYS A 680 -2.38 -11.64 1.16
CA CYS A 680 -2.08 -12.60 2.22
C CYS A 680 -1.22 -12.02 3.34
N PHE A 681 -1.66 -10.89 3.92
CA PHE A 681 -1.03 -10.28 5.10
C PHE A 681 0.48 -9.98 4.94
N SER A 682 0.94 -9.69 3.72
CA SER A 682 2.34 -9.45 3.30
C SER A 682 3.22 -10.68 3.05
N PHE A 683 2.69 -11.89 3.14
CA PHE A 683 3.44 -13.10 2.76
C PHE A 683 3.69 -13.19 1.24
N GLY A 684 2.76 -12.64 0.46
CA GLY A 684 2.80 -12.62 -1.00
C GLY A 684 1.39 -12.50 -1.56
N THR A 685 1.26 -12.12 -2.83
CA THR A 685 -0.06 -12.05 -3.47
C THR A 685 -0.43 -13.40 -4.07
N PHE A 686 -1.62 -13.90 -3.73
CA PHE A 686 -2.26 -15.03 -4.38
C PHE A 686 -3.36 -14.52 -5.32
N TRP A 687 -3.33 -14.96 -6.57
CA TRP A 687 -4.35 -14.65 -7.57
C TRP A 687 -5.06 -15.93 -8.01
N ASN A 688 -6.37 -15.81 -8.23
CA ASN A 688 -7.16 -16.85 -8.85
C ASN A 688 -6.85 -16.89 -10.36
N ASN A 689 -6.11 -17.91 -10.78
CA ASN A 689 -5.63 -18.04 -12.15
C ASN A 689 -6.45 -19.02 -13.00
N SER A 690 -7.53 -19.57 -12.45
CA SER A 690 -8.41 -20.53 -13.14
C SER A 690 -9.79 -19.94 -13.35
N ILE A 691 -10.54 -20.56 -14.25
CA ILE A 691 -11.99 -20.40 -14.37
C ILE A 691 -12.60 -21.62 -13.70
N TRP A 692 -13.55 -21.41 -12.79
CA TRP A 692 -14.34 -22.49 -12.23
C TRP A 692 -15.77 -22.43 -12.76
N LEU A 693 -16.31 -23.57 -13.20
CA LEU A 693 -17.68 -23.73 -13.65
C LEU A 693 -18.42 -24.64 -12.67
N LEU A 694 -19.56 -24.17 -12.18
CA LEU A 694 -20.44 -24.91 -11.30
C LEU A 694 -21.67 -25.36 -12.13
N GLN A 695 -21.81 -26.65 -12.35
CA GLN A 695 -22.80 -27.20 -13.28
C GLN A 695 -23.69 -28.24 -12.63
N ASP A 696 -24.95 -28.28 -13.06
CA ASP A 696 -25.88 -29.33 -12.69
C ASP A 696 -25.49 -30.68 -13.34
N VAL A 697 -25.21 -31.70 -12.52
CA VAL A 697 -24.78 -33.03 -13.03
C VAL A 697 -25.85 -33.73 -13.87
N SER A 698 -27.12 -33.34 -13.76
CA SER A 698 -28.18 -33.88 -14.63
C SER A 698 -28.06 -33.44 -16.09
N TRP A 699 -27.28 -32.37 -16.37
CA TRP A 699 -27.11 -31.78 -17.71
C TRP A 699 -25.71 -32.01 -18.33
N ALA A 700 -24.85 -32.82 -17.69
CA ALA A 700 -23.39 -32.90 -17.94
C ALA A 700 -22.93 -33.54 -19.28
N ARG A 701 -23.66 -33.39 -20.40
CA ARG A 701 -23.29 -34.00 -21.69
C ARG A 701 -22.60 -33.08 -22.71
N ASP A 702 -22.69 -31.75 -22.58
CA ASP A 702 -22.07 -30.82 -23.52
C ASP A 702 -21.27 -29.71 -22.79
N PHE A 703 -19.97 -29.94 -22.59
CA PHE A 703 -19.07 -28.98 -21.94
C PHE A 703 -18.67 -27.87 -22.92
N VAL A 704 -19.17 -26.65 -22.70
CA VAL A 704 -18.69 -25.46 -23.41
C VAL A 704 -17.60 -24.79 -22.57
N GLN A 705 -16.36 -24.84 -23.06
CA GLN A 705 -15.25 -24.16 -22.42
C GLN A 705 -15.38 -22.65 -22.61
N TRP A 706 -15.24 -21.91 -21.51
CA TRP A 706 -15.14 -20.45 -21.50
C TRP A 706 -13.68 -20.03 -21.60
N VAL A 707 -13.40 -18.97 -22.34
CA VAL A 707 -12.05 -18.43 -22.47
C VAL A 707 -12.08 -16.94 -22.23
N LEU A 708 -11.02 -16.42 -21.61
CA LEU A 708 -10.77 -14.99 -21.57
C LEU A 708 -10.25 -14.58 -22.95
N LEU A 709 -10.95 -13.65 -23.62
CA LEU A 709 -10.48 -13.11 -24.89
C LEU A 709 -9.25 -12.23 -24.66
N ASP A 710 -8.18 -12.58 -25.37
CA ASP A 710 -7.10 -11.64 -25.62
C ASP A 710 -7.61 -10.62 -26.64
N GLU A 711 -7.31 -9.34 -26.47
CA GLU A 711 -7.66 -8.35 -27.48
C GLU A 711 -6.88 -8.70 -28.76
N LEU A 712 -7.53 -9.39 -29.70
CA LEU A 712 -7.05 -9.49 -31.07
C LEU A 712 -7.06 -8.07 -31.61
N GLU A 713 -5.86 -7.57 -31.89
CA GLU A 713 -5.60 -6.38 -32.70
C GLU A 713 -6.67 -6.26 -33.79
N GLU A 714 -7.45 -5.18 -33.77
CA GLU A 714 -8.02 -4.71 -35.02
C GLU A 714 -6.84 -4.39 -35.92
N ILE A 715 -6.52 -5.34 -36.80
CA ILE A 715 -5.65 -5.13 -37.95
C ILE A 715 -6.37 -4.12 -38.84
N ASP A 716 -6.18 -2.84 -38.55
CA ASP A 716 -6.39 -1.79 -39.55
C ASP A 716 -5.28 -1.97 -40.60
N THR A 717 -5.62 -2.71 -41.66
CA THR A 717 -4.76 -3.01 -42.82
C THR A 717 -4.47 -1.78 -43.69
N ARG A 718 -4.51 -0.56 -43.13
CA ARG A 718 -4.14 0.67 -43.84
C ARG A 718 -3.21 1.55 -43.01
N LYS A 719 -2.00 1.07 -42.76
CA LYS A 719 -0.82 1.93 -42.66
C LYS A 719 0.45 1.13 -43.01
N PRO A 720 1.34 1.64 -43.87
CA PRO A 720 2.53 0.91 -44.28
C PRO A 720 3.49 0.78 -43.09
N LYS A 721 4.15 -0.39 -42.99
CA LYS A 721 5.32 -0.63 -42.13
C LYS A 721 6.32 0.52 -42.26
N PRO A 722 6.79 1.14 -41.15
CA PRO A 722 8.05 1.85 -41.19
C PRO A 722 9.18 0.83 -41.28
N ALA A 723 10.01 1.00 -42.29
CA ALA A 723 11.28 0.32 -42.42
C ALA A 723 12.17 0.61 -41.20
N ALA A 724 13.05 -0.34 -40.89
CA ALA A 724 14.15 -0.09 -39.98
C ALA A 724 14.98 1.08 -40.52
N GLU A 725 14.89 2.25 -39.89
CA GLU A 725 15.75 3.38 -40.24
C GLU A 725 17.04 3.31 -39.42
N GLU A 726 18.10 2.94 -40.13
CA GLU A 726 19.46 3.36 -39.85
C GLU A 726 19.53 4.89 -39.70
N MET A 727 20.48 5.35 -38.88
CA MET A 727 20.75 6.76 -38.59
C MET A 727 20.80 7.65 -39.85
N PRO A 728 20.00 8.73 -39.93
CA PRO A 728 20.28 9.83 -40.83
C PRO A 728 21.36 10.73 -40.20
N LYS A 729 22.56 10.73 -40.80
CA LYS A 729 23.55 11.78 -40.64
C LYS A 729 23.21 12.91 -41.62
N GLU A 730 22.18 13.71 -41.37
CA GLU A 730 22.00 14.95 -42.13
C GLU A 730 21.16 15.97 -41.33
N LEU A 731 21.75 17.16 -41.08
CA LEU A 731 21.05 18.30 -40.51
C LEU A 731 20.02 18.80 -41.53
N ALA A 732 18.73 18.78 -41.16
CA ALA A 732 17.67 19.41 -41.93
C ALA A 732 17.69 20.95 -41.79
N SER A 733 17.11 21.64 -42.77
CA SER A 733 16.98 23.10 -42.83
C SER A 733 16.25 23.69 -41.60
N PRO A 734 16.60 24.90 -41.12
CA PRO A 734 16.02 25.47 -39.91
C PRO A 734 14.51 25.62 -40.00
N GLY A 735 13.77 25.11 -39.00
CA GLY A 735 12.37 25.46 -38.82
C GLY A 735 12.21 26.95 -38.53
N GLU A 736 11.02 27.50 -38.73
CA GLU A 736 10.70 28.91 -38.52
C GLU A 736 10.93 29.30 -37.03
N ILE A 737 11.87 30.22 -36.77
CA ILE A 737 12.21 30.65 -35.40
C ILE A 737 11.14 31.61 -34.90
N THR A 738 10.50 31.29 -33.77
CA THR A 738 9.48 32.15 -33.15
C THR A 738 10.14 33.13 -32.17
N THR A 739 9.95 34.44 -32.35
CA THR A 739 10.40 35.42 -31.35
C THR A 739 9.49 35.41 -30.12
N VAL A 740 10.06 35.35 -28.91
CA VAL A 740 9.27 35.46 -27.67
C VAL A 740 8.60 36.84 -27.62
N PRO A 741 7.28 36.90 -27.37
CA PRO A 741 6.55 38.17 -27.32
C PRO A 741 7.09 39.08 -26.21
N ARG A 742 7.13 40.38 -26.51
CA ARG A 742 7.57 41.43 -25.59
C ARG A 742 6.40 42.33 -25.27
N GLN A 743 6.10 42.55 -23.99
CA GLN A 743 5.02 43.43 -23.56
C GLN A 743 5.33 44.11 -22.22
N LYS A 744 4.60 45.17 -21.90
CA LYS A 744 4.62 45.78 -20.58
C LYS A 744 3.58 45.08 -19.69
N VAL A 745 3.85 44.99 -18.40
CA VAL A 745 2.95 44.37 -17.42
C VAL A 745 2.77 45.33 -16.25
N ASP A 746 1.63 46.01 -16.22
CA ASP A 746 1.35 47.12 -15.32
C ASP A 746 0.51 46.68 -14.11
N SER A 747 -0.13 45.50 -14.15
CA SER A 747 -0.95 44.98 -13.05
C SER A 747 -0.71 43.48 -12.75
N PRO A 748 -1.00 43.01 -11.52
CA PRO A 748 -0.98 41.59 -11.19
C PRO A 748 -1.89 40.72 -12.05
N ALA A 749 -3.08 41.24 -12.41
CA ALA A 749 -4.03 40.51 -13.25
C ALA A 749 -3.47 40.21 -14.65
N GLU A 750 -2.77 41.16 -15.26
CA GLU A 750 -2.08 40.94 -16.54
C GLU A 750 -1.02 39.85 -16.43
N PHE A 751 -0.28 39.79 -15.31
CA PHE A 751 0.70 38.73 -15.10
C PHE A 751 0.03 37.36 -14.88
N GLU A 752 -1.09 37.30 -14.17
CA GLU A 752 -1.88 36.08 -14.01
C GLU A 752 -2.40 35.55 -15.36
N GLU A 753 -2.82 36.43 -16.27
CA GLU A 753 -3.19 36.05 -17.64
C GLU A 753 -2.01 35.50 -18.44
N ILE A 754 -0.79 36.02 -18.23
CA ILE A 754 0.43 35.47 -18.84
C ILE A 754 0.70 34.07 -18.30
N MET A 755 0.58 33.87 -16.99
CA MET A 755 0.77 32.55 -16.38
C MET A 755 -0.27 31.54 -16.89
N ALA A 756 -1.53 31.95 -17.04
CA ALA A 756 -2.60 31.10 -17.54
C ALA A 756 -2.37 30.66 -19.00
N ARG A 757 -1.74 31.51 -19.83
CA ARG A 757 -1.36 31.17 -21.21
C ARG A 757 -0.21 30.16 -21.29
N ALA A 758 0.57 29.99 -20.22
CA ALA A 758 1.70 29.05 -20.14
C ALA A 758 2.74 29.19 -21.27
N GLN A 759 2.95 30.42 -21.76
CA GLN A 759 3.93 30.76 -22.80
C GLN A 759 4.97 31.76 -22.28
N PRO A 760 6.22 31.72 -22.78
CA PRO A 760 7.25 32.66 -22.37
C PRO A 760 6.91 34.08 -22.86
N VAL A 761 7.22 35.07 -22.04
CA VAL A 761 6.99 36.49 -22.33
C VAL A 761 8.13 37.32 -21.76
N VAL A 762 8.65 38.27 -22.54
CA VAL A 762 9.57 39.29 -22.02
C VAL A 762 8.75 40.49 -21.54
N ILE A 763 8.84 40.75 -20.24
CA ILE A 763 8.27 41.92 -19.59
C ILE A 763 9.28 43.05 -19.68
N THR A 764 8.86 44.14 -20.33
CA THR A 764 9.68 45.33 -20.61
C THR A 764 9.29 46.50 -19.72
N GLY A 765 10.25 47.38 -19.44
CA GLY A 765 10.01 48.58 -18.63
C GLY A 765 9.70 48.31 -17.15
N ALA A 766 10.08 47.15 -16.64
CA ALA A 766 9.95 46.80 -15.22
C ALA A 766 10.99 47.55 -14.37
N ASP A 767 10.58 48.01 -13.20
CA ASP A 767 11.50 48.55 -12.21
C ASP A 767 12.11 47.42 -11.36
N LEU A 768 13.36 47.08 -11.66
CA LEU A 768 14.15 46.10 -10.91
C LEU A 768 14.89 46.70 -9.70
N GLY A 769 14.71 47.99 -9.42
CA GLY A 769 15.47 48.74 -8.42
C GLY A 769 16.84 49.23 -8.93
N ARG A 770 17.65 49.77 -8.02
CA ARG A 770 18.94 50.40 -8.37
C ARG A 770 19.98 49.43 -8.92
N CYS A 771 19.79 48.11 -8.76
CA CYS A 771 20.72 47.06 -9.20
C CYS A 771 21.14 47.19 -10.67
N THR A 772 20.24 47.63 -11.56
CA THR A 772 20.50 47.82 -13.00
C THR A 772 21.56 48.89 -13.30
N SER A 773 21.79 49.81 -12.36
CA SER A 773 22.79 50.86 -12.46
C SER A 773 23.95 50.68 -11.47
N SER A 774 23.71 50.06 -10.32
CA SER A 774 24.68 49.99 -9.22
C SER A 774 25.55 48.74 -9.24
N TRP A 775 25.08 47.61 -9.78
CA TRP A 775 25.81 46.31 -9.75
C TRP A 775 26.97 46.24 -10.74
N THR A 776 27.90 47.20 -10.62
CA THR A 776 29.21 47.19 -11.27
C THR A 776 30.14 46.20 -10.58
N LYS A 777 31.23 45.82 -11.27
CA LYS A 777 32.27 44.97 -10.70
C LYS A 777 32.81 45.53 -9.39
N GLU A 778 33.14 46.82 -9.38
CA GLU A 778 33.74 47.52 -8.23
C GLU A 778 32.74 47.57 -7.06
N TYR A 779 31.47 47.89 -7.34
CA TYR A 779 30.43 47.90 -6.32
C TYR A 779 30.21 46.53 -5.69
N LEU A 780 30.10 45.46 -6.49
CA LEU A 780 29.88 44.11 -5.97
C LEU A 780 31.05 43.64 -5.10
N ILE A 781 32.30 43.94 -5.49
CA ILE A 781 33.49 43.64 -4.68
C ILE A 781 33.44 44.40 -3.35
N GLN A 782 33.07 45.69 -3.38
CA GLN A 782 33.01 46.52 -2.19
C GLN A 782 31.88 46.11 -1.24
N ALA A 783 30.67 45.85 -1.78
CA ALA A 783 29.48 45.56 -1.01
C ALA A 783 29.49 44.14 -0.41
N LEU A 784 29.91 43.13 -1.19
CA LEU A 784 29.90 41.74 -0.76
C LEU A 784 31.20 41.30 -0.07
N GLY A 785 32.27 42.11 -0.16
CA GLY A 785 33.59 41.83 0.37
C GLY A 785 34.48 41.06 -0.61
N ALA A 786 35.70 41.55 -0.83
CA ALA A 786 36.66 41.01 -1.79
C ALA A 786 37.04 39.55 -1.51
N ASP A 787 37.20 39.19 -0.24
CA ASP A 787 37.67 37.88 0.22
C ASP A 787 36.55 36.83 0.40
N ARG A 788 35.29 37.22 0.16
CA ARG A 788 34.13 36.34 0.28
C ARG A 788 34.32 35.13 -0.63
N GLN A 789 34.25 33.92 -0.05
CA GLN A 789 34.40 32.69 -0.83
C GLN A 789 33.12 32.39 -1.61
N VAL A 790 33.27 32.16 -2.91
CA VAL A 790 32.19 31.76 -3.81
C VAL A 790 32.55 30.47 -4.52
N ILE A 791 31.53 29.67 -4.86
CA ILE A 791 31.69 28.46 -5.66
C ILE A 791 31.27 28.78 -7.09
N VAL A 792 32.12 28.43 -8.05
CA VAL A 792 31.89 28.69 -9.48
C VAL A 792 32.02 27.40 -10.27
N HIS A 793 31.27 27.31 -11.37
CA HIS A 793 31.52 26.37 -12.44
C HIS A 793 32.58 26.98 -13.36
N GLU A 794 33.77 26.40 -13.39
CA GLU A 794 34.85 26.80 -14.28
C GLU A 794 34.88 25.88 -15.51
N ALA A 795 34.49 26.41 -16.67
CA ALA A 795 34.27 25.63 -17.87
C ALA A 795 35.55 25.44 -18.69
N HIS A 796 35.78 24.22 -19.17
CA HIS A 796 36.91 23.90 -20.04
C HIS A 796 36.65 24.24 -21.52
N SER A 797 35.42 24.60 -21.87
CA SER A 797 35.00 24.99 -23.23
C SER A 797 33.98 26.13 -23.19
N GLY A 798 33.66 26.73 -24.34
CA GLY A 798 32.67 27.82 -24.43
C GLY A 798 31.24 27.41 -24.05
N HIS A 799 30.96 26.10 -24.03
CA HIS A 799 29.63 25.54 -23.75
C HIS A 799 29.74 24.59 -22.57
N MET A 800 29.10 24.90 -21.45
CA MET A 800 28.99 23.94 -20.37
C MET A 800 27.99 22.86 -20.75
N ASN A 801 28.34 21.62 -20.45
CA ASN A 801 27.50 20.46 -20.66
C ASN A 801 27.50 19.62 -19.38
N PHE A 802 26.34 19.54 -18.73
CA PHE A 802 26.18 18.87 -17.44
C PHE A 802 26.43 17.37 -17.53
N GLN A 803 26.10 16.75 -18.66
CA GLN A 803 26.25 15.30 -18.88
C GLN A 803 27.73 14.94 -19.11
N LYS A 804 28.44 15.72 -19.94
CA LYS A 804 29.88 15.55 -20.19
C LYS A 804 30.75 16.03 -19.01
N LYS A 805 30.18 16.77 -18.05
CA LYS A 805 30.87 17.38 -16.91
C LYS A 805 32.15 18.12 -17.33
N ASN A 806 32.05 18.93 -18.38
CA ASN A 806 33.17 19.67 -18.93
C ASN A 806 33.49 20.98 -18.18
N PHE A 807 33.24 20.99 -16.87
CA PHE A 807 33.53 22.09 -15.96
C PHE A 807 33.89 21.55 -14.58
N SER A 808 34.57 22.38 -13.79
CA SER A 808 35.00 22.05 -12.43
C SER A 808 34.31 22.95 -11.40
N TYR A 809 34.06 22.42 -10.19
CA TYR A 809 33.60 23.23 -9.06
C TYR A 809 34.81 23.82 -8.36
N VAL A 810 34.97 25.14 -8.42
CA VAL A 810 36.11 25.84 -7.83
C VAL A 810 35.63 26.82 -6.78
N THR A 811 36.18 26.75 -5.58
CA THR A 811 36.00 27.77 -4.56
C THR A 811 37.09 28.82 -4.71
N LYS A 812 36.73 30.07 -4.88
CA LYS A 812 37.66 31.21 -4.97
C LYS A 812 37.06 32.46 -4.34
N SER A 813 37.89 33.48 -4.10
CA SER A 813 37.38 34.75 -3.60
C SER A 813 36.54 35.45 -4.66
N LEU A 814 35.52 36.20 -4.22
CA LEU A 814 34.62 36.94 -5.11
C LEU A 814 35.40 37.89 -6.01
N LYS A 815 36.39 38.60 -5.46
CA LYS A 815 37.24 39.48 -6.26
C LYS A 815 37.97 38.73 -7.37
N MET A 816 38.57 37.57 -7.07
CA MET A 816 39.27 36.76 -8.07
C MET A 816 38.33 36.28 -9.18
N PHE A 817 37.16 35.74 -8.80
CA PHE A 817 36.14 35.33 -9.76
C PHE A 817 35.71 36.49 -10.69
N LEU A 818 35.36 37.65 -10.11
CA LEU A 818 34.95 38.81 -10.88
C LEU A 818 36.09 39.35 -11.77
N ASP A 819 37.33 39.41 -11.26
CA ASP A 819 38.48 39.81 -12.08
C ASP A 819 38.65 38.89 -13.30
N GLU A 820 38.58 37.58 -13.10
CA GLU A 820 38.79 36.59 -14.16
C GLU A 820 37.67 36.62 -15.22
N ILE A 821 36.38 36.73 -14.86
CA ILE A 821 35.31 36.76 -15.87
C ILE A 821 35.32 38.04 -16.70
N TYR A 822 35.68 39.17 -16.10
CA TYR A 822 35.86 40.43 -16.83
C TYR A 822 37.11 40.41 -17.74
N GLN A 823 38.07 39.51 -17.47
CA GLN A 823 39.19 39.21 -18.38
C GLN A 823 38.85 38.15 -19.44
N GLY A 824 37.59 37.70 -19.51
CA GLY A 824 37.11 36.76 -20.53
C GLY A 824 37.14 35.29 -20.11
N SER A 825 37.34 34.98 -18.81
CA SER A 825 37.26 33.61 -18.34
C SER A 825 35.84 33.04 -18.44
N ARG A 826 35.76 31.71 -18.60
CA ARG A 826 34.52 30.97 -18.84
C ARG A 826 34.00 30.39 -17.53
N GLN A 827 33.43 31.25 -16.69
CA GLN A 827 32.97 30.85 -15.36
C GLN A 827 31.52 31.26 -15.11
N TYR A 828 30.83 30.48 -14.28
CA TYR A 828 29.44 30.72 -13.90
C TYR A 828 29.26 30.56 -12.38
N LEU A 829 28.66 31.54 -11.71
CA LEU A 829 28.42 31.52 -10.28
C LEU A 829 27.42 30.43 -9.91
N ARG A 830 27.81 29.54 -8.98
CA ARG A 830 26.92 28.56 -8.40
C ARG A 830 26.30 29.13 -7.13
N SER A 831 25.13 29.78 -7.27
CA SER A 831 24.37 30.30 -6.15
C SER A 831 23.70 29.17 -5.35
N ILE A 832 24.08 29.04 -4.09
CA ILE A 832 23.53 28.11 -3.09
C ILE A 832 23.40 28.85 -1.76
N SER A 833 22.55 28.34 -0.87
CA SER A 833 22.39 28.89 0.48
C SER A 833 23.75 28.95 1.19
N ALA A 834 24.09 30.10 1.77
CA ALA A 834 25.37 30.34 2.42
C ALA A 834 25.51 29.57 3.75
N ASP A 835 24.41 29.39 4.47
CA ASP A 835 24.38 28.74 5.78
C ASP A 835 24.09 27.22 5.69
N GLN A 836 23.15 26.82 4.82
CA GLN A 836 22.70 25.43 4.71
C GLN A 836 22.51 24.98 3.24
N PRO A 837 23.59 24.87 2.45
CA PRO A 837 23.54 24.54 1.01
C PRO A 837 22.79 23.24 0.63
N THR A 838 22.59 22.32 1.59
CA THR A 838 21.89 21.03 1.37
C THR A 838 20.47 20.99 1.94
N LYS A 839 20.03 22.06 2.61
CA LYS A 839 18.72 22.10 3.31
C LYS A 839 17.85 23.28 2.92
N LYS A 840 18.45 24.43 2.56
CA LYS A 840 17.74 25.66 2.18
C LYS A 840 18.01 26.00 0.73
N ALA A 841 16.98 26.47 0.03
CA ALA A 841 17.12 27.01 -1.31
C ALA A 841 17.88 28.34 -1.28
N ALA A 842 18.55 28.69 -2.37
CA ALA A 842 19.27 29.96 -2.46
C ALA A 842 18.28 31.14 -2.43
N ASN A 843 18.57 32.14 -1.61
CA ASN A 843 17.75 33.34 -1.47
C ASN A 843 18.66 34.56 -1.45
N LEU A 844 18.49 35.48 -2.41
CA LEU A 844 19.28 36.71 -2.50
C LEU A 844 19.27 37.51 -1.18
N ALA A 845 18.13 37.54 -0.48
CA ALA A 845 17.97 38.26 0.78
C ALA A 845 18.84 37.68 1.90
N ASP A 846 18.85 36.36 2.01
CA ASP A 846 19.56 35.64 3.07
C ASP A 846 21.06 35.50 2.73
N ASP A 847 21.35 35.21 1.46
CA ASP A 847 22.69 34.86 0.99
C ASP A 847 23.51 36.10 0.63
N TYR A 848 22.88 37.21 0.22
CA TYR A 848 23.56 38.44 -0.20
C TYR A 848 22.84 39.68 0.35
N SER A 849 22.57 39.66 1.66
CA SER A 849 21.84 40.70 2.41
C SER A 849 22.36 42.13 2.16
N GLU A 850 23.65 42.27 1.88
CA GLU A 850 24.33 43.55 1.66
C GLU A 850 23.86 44.26 0.38
N ILE A 851 23.37 43.50 -0.61
CA ILE A 851 22.87 44.03 -1.90
C ILE A 851 21.37 43.75 -2.11
N GLN A 852 20.69 43.14 -1.14
CA GLN A 852 19.26 42.80 -1.27
C GLN A 852 18.41 44.04 -1.57
N ALA A 853 18.67 45.16 -0.89
CA ALA A 853 17.91 46.40 -1.07
C ALA A 853 18.05 47.03 -2.47
N ASP A 854 18.97 46.53 -3.29
CA ASP A 854 19.20 47.04 -4.64
C ASP A 854 18.23 46.45 -5.66
N PHE A 855 17.71 45.26 -5.37
CA PHE A 855 16.87 44.47 -6.27
C PHE A 855 15.44 44.40 -5.73
N GLN A 856 14.47 44.71 -6.60
CA GLN A 856 13.06 44.50 -6.32
C GLN A 856 12.34 43.95 -7.54
N LEU A 857 11.28 43.18 -7.32
CA LEU A 857 10.33 42.86 -8.39
C LEU A 857 9.24 43.94 -8.40
N PRO A 858 8.75 44.38 -9.58
CA PRO A 858 7.69 45.37 -9.66
C PRO A 858 6.40 44.85 -9.00
N PRO A 859 5.52 45.73 -8.47
CA PRO A 859 4.27 45.32 -7.82
C PRO A 859 3.34 44.47 -8.71
N SER A 860 3.44 44.59 -10.04
CA SER A 860 2.71 43.77 -10.99
C SER A 860 3.11 42.28 -10.95
N LEU A 861 4.25 41.93 -10.34
CA LEU A 861 4.70 40.55 -10.12
C LEU A 861 4.50 40.07 -8.68
N ARG A 862 3.55 40.65 -7.93
CA ARG A 862 3.27 40.27 -6.53
C ARG A 862 3.09 38.76 -6.34
N PHE A 863 2.42 38.09 -7.27
CA PHE A 863 2.21 36.63 -7.21
C PHE A 863 3.54 35.86 -7.11
N VAL A 864 4.56 36.30 -7.84
CA VAL A 864 5.92 35.71 -7.80
C VAL A 864 6.53 35.86 -6.41
N GLN A 865 6.39 37.03 -5.79
CA GLN A 865 6.93 37.31 -4.46
C GLN A 865 6.25 36.47 -3.38
N GLU A 866 4.92 36.38 -3.40
CA GLU A 866 4.12 35.65 -2.41
C GLU A 866 4.33 34.13 -2.50
N ASN A 867 4.65 33.63 -3.69
CA ASN A 867 4.85 32.19 -3.95
C ASN A 867 6.32 31.82 -4.18
N ALA A 868 7.26 32.70 -3.84
CA ALA A 868 8.68 32.51 -4.08
C ALA A 868 9.21 31.27 -3.36
N HIS A 869 9.97 30.47 -4.10
CA HIS A 869 10.71 29.32 -3.60
C HIS A 869 12.20 29.64 -3.41
N SER A 870 12.81 30.30 -4.39
CA SER A 870 14.23 30.65 -4.38
C SER A 870 14.52 31.86 -5.27
N SER A 871 15.62 32.57 -5.00
CA SER A 871 16.05 33.76 -5.75
C SER A 871 17.58 33.77 -5.99
N PRO A 872 18.14 32.73 -6.65
CA PRO A 872 19.58 32.67 -6.93
C PRO A 872 20.11 33.85 -7.75
N LEU A 873 21.25 34.38 -7.30
CA LEU A 873 22.06 35.35 -8.05
C LEU A 873 22.81 34.63 -9.18
N ARG A 874 22.69 35.15 -10.41
CA ARG A 874 23.35 34.59 -11.59
C ARG A 874 24.42 35.56 -12.06
N ILE A 875 25.68 35.15 -12.01
CA ILE A 875 26.82 35.89 -12.58
C ILE A 875 27.57 34.95 -13.51
N SER A 876 27.80 35.36 -14.76
CA SER A 876 28.47 34.53 -15.75
C SER A 876 29.45 35.36 -16.58
N GLY A 877 30.64 34.81 -16.86
CA GLY A 877 31.54 35.27 -17.92
C GLY A 877 31.10 34.73 -19.29
N ALA A 878 32.04 34.65 -20.25
CA ALA A 878 31.78 34.25 -21.63
C ALA A 878 31.54 32.72 -21.79
N VAL A 879 30.47 32.21 -21.18
CA VAL A 879 30.14 30.79 -21.15
C VAL A 879 28.64 30.54 -21.34
N THR A 880 28.33 29.58 -22.20
CA THR A 880 26.97 29.14 -22.50
C THR A 880 26.50 28.08 -21.51
N MET A 881 25.28 28.22 -21.01
CA MET A 881 24.59 27.22 -20.17
C MET A 881 23.97 26.11 -21.02
N TRP A 882 23.99 24.88 -20.51
CA TRP A 882 23.39 23.73 -21.17
C TRP A 882 21.86 23.85 -21.28
N LEU A 883 21.27 23.12 -22.24
CA LEU A 883 19.83 22.98 -22.37
C LEU A 883 19.25 22.15 -21.21
N HIS A 884 18.29 22.72 -20.49
CA HIS A 884 17.61 22.09 -19.34
C HIS A 884 16.19 22.59 -19.19
N TYR A 885 15.34 21.88 -18.43
CA TYR A 885 14.06 22.40 -17.97
C TYR A 885 14.07 22.61 -16.46
N ASP A 886 13.20 23.51 -16.01
CA ASP A 886 12.87 23.68 -14.60
C ASP A 886 11.44 23.22 -14.33
N VAL A 887 11.21 22.61 -13.16
CA VAL A 887 9.89 22.09 -12.78
C VAL A 887 8.98 23.22 -12.28
N MET A 888 9.56 24.21 -11.60
CA MET A 888 8.84 25.41 -11.18
C MET A 888 8.88 26.49 -12.26
N ALA A 889 7.83 27.31 -12.30
CA ALA A 889 7.85 28.54 -13.06
C ALA A 889 8.92 29.49 -12.49
N ASN A 890 9.51 30.32 -13.34
CA ASN A 890 10.46 31.32 -12.88
C ASN A 890 10.42 32.61 -13.70
N VAL A 891 10.89 33.69 -13.07
CA VAL A 891 11.19 34.95 -13.76
C VAL A 891 12.69 35.21 -13.74
N TYR A 892 13.26 35.43 -14.92
CA TYR A 892 14.68 35.73 -15.11
C TYR A 892 14.87 37.22 -15.32
N CYS A 893 15.38 37.92 -14.31
CA CYS A 893 15.53 39.37 -14.29
C CYS A 893 16.95 39.75 -14.71
N GLN A 894 17.10 40.27 -15.93
CA GLN A 894 18.40 40.65 -16.48
C GLN A 894 18.84 42.00 -15.89
N VAL A 895 19.98 42.04 -15.20
CA VAL A 895 20.47 43.23 -14.50
C VAL A 895 21.59 43.92 -15.28
N GLN A 896 22.61 43.17 -15.71
CA GLN A 896 23.76 43.70 -16.44
C GLN A 896 24.15 42.76 -17.60
N GLY A 897 24.62 43.35 -18.69
CA GLY A 897 24.96 42.62 -19.92
C GLY A 897 23.72 42.15 -20.66
N GLN A 898 23.94 41.50 -21.79
CA GLN A 898 22.89 40.91 -22.61
C GLN A 898 22.98 39.39 -22.61
N LYS A 899 21.82 38.73 -22.68
CA LYS A 899 21.75 37.26 -22.67
C LYS A 899 20.74 36.80 -23.70
N LYS A 900 21.19 35.99 -24.65
CA LYS A 900 20.34 35.30 -25.62
C LYS A 900 19.80 34.04 -24.96
N LEU A 901 18.48 33.85 -25.02
CA LEU A 901 17.81 32.64 -24.58
C LEU A 901 17.11 31.95 -25.74
N ILE A 902 17.23 30.64 -25.72
CA ILE A 902 16.56 29.69 -26.61
C ILE A 902 15.62 28.89 -25.72
N LEU A 903 14.36 28.76 -26.13
CA LEU A 903 13.35 28.01 -25.39
C LEU A 903 12.58 27.06 -26.31
N TYR A 904 12.16 25.93 -25.76
CA TYR A 904 11.30 24.95 -26.42
C TYR A 904 10.11 24.62 -25.50
N PRO A 905 8.88 24.54 -26.05
CA PRO A 905 7.71 24.15 -25.28
C PRO A 905 7.83 22.70 -24.79
N PRO A 906 7.12 22.33 -23.70
CA PRO A 906 7.12 20.96 -23.17
C PRO A 906 6.69 19.89 -24.19
N SER A 907 5.91 20.25 -25.21
CA SER A 907 5.50 19.36 -26.31
C SER A 907 6.68 18.80 -27.11
N ASP A 908 7.82 19.50 -27.12
CA ASP A 908 8.99 19.13 -27.93
C ASP A 908 9.92 18.12 -27.24
N VAL A 909 9.61 17.76 -25.98
CA VAL A 909 10.49 16.97 -25.10
C VAL A 909 11.03 15.68 -25.73
N GLN A 910 10.24 15.03 -26.59
CA GLN A 910 10.62 13.79 -27.27
C GLN A 910 11.77 13.96 -28.28
N HIS A 911 11.99 15.18 -28.79
CA HIS A 911 13.04 15.51 -29.77
C HIS A 911 14.30 16.07 -29.12
N LEU A 912 14.23 16.47 -27.84
CA LEU A 912 15.30 17.20 -27.14
C LEU A 912 16.25 16.31 -26.32
N LYS A 913 16.17 14.98 -26.46
CA LYS A 913 17.12 13.98 -25.92
C LYS A 913 17.48 14.18 -24.44
N LEU A 914 16.49 14.13 -23.56
CA LEU A 914 16.70 14.07 -22.12
C LEU A 914 16.94 12.62 -21.66
N PRO A 915 18.07 12.32 -20.99
CA PRO A 915 18.26 11.02 -20.36
C PRO A 915 17.19 10.75 -19.28
N PRO A 916 16.82 9.47 -19.01
CA PRO A 916 15.83 9.14 -18.00
C PRO A 916 16.16 9.76 -16.63
N GLY A 917 15.28 10.64 -16.15
CA GLY A 917 15.44 11.29 -14.86
C GLY A 917 16.45 12.43 -14.78
N ALA A 918 16.98 12.86 -15.92
CA ALA A 918 17.81 14.05 -15.99
C ALA A 918 16.97 15.26 -16.39
N SER A 919 17.22 16.41 -15.76
CA SER A 919 16.62 17.68 -16.16
C SER A 919 17.39 18.39 -17.28
N SER A 920 18.52 17.82 -17.74
CA SER A 920 19.43 18.43 -18.72
C SER A 920 19.63 17.53 -19.93
N SER A 921 19.54 18.13 -21.12
CA SER A 921 19.69 17.47 -22.42
C SER A 921 21.16 17.11 -22.71
N ILE A 922 21.37 16.11 -23.57
CA ILE A 922 22.68 15.81 -24.15
C ILE A 922 23.02 16.70 -25.37
N LEU A 923 22.04 17.43 -25.90
CA LEU A 923 22.20 18.27 -27.08
C LEU A 923 22.78 19.64 -26.70
N ASP A 924 23.67 20.13 -27.56
CA ASP A 924 24.15 21.51 -27.52
C ASP A 924 23.36 22.28 -28.61
N VAL A 925 22.59 23.31 -28.21
CA VAL A 925 21.70 24.07 -29.12
C VAL A 925 22.33 25.36 -29.67
N PHE A 926 23.49 25.73 -29.15
CA PHE A 926 24.31 26.82 -29.67
C PHE A 926 25.49 26.22 -30.42
N ASP A 927 25.85 26.80 -31.57
CA ASP A 927 26.99 26.38 -32.37
C ASP A 927 28.30 26.56 -31.59
N ALA A 928 29.12 25.51 -31.52
CA ALA A 928 30.38 25.52 -30.78
C ALA A 928 31.40 26.55 -31.30
N ALA A 929 31.25 27.00 -32.55
CA ALA A 929 32.09 28.01 -33.19
C ALA A 929 31.53 29.44 -33.08
N SER A 930 30.23 29.60 -32.79
CA SER A 930 29.57 30.91 -32.65
C SER A 930 28.34 30.81 -31.76
N ALA A 931 28.42 31.43 -30.58
CA ALA A 931 27.31 31.50 -29.62
C ALA A 931 26.07 32.26 -30.16
N ASP A 932 26.21 33.03 -31.24
CA ASP A 932 25.09 33.73 -31.87
C ASP A 932 24.24 32.81 -32.76
N LYS A 933 24.83 31.71 -33.22
CA LYS A 933 24.20 30.78 -34.16
C LYS A 933 23.54 29.62 -33.42
N VAL A 934 22.23 29.48 -33.64
CA VAL A 934 21.40 28.42 -33.06
C VAL A 934 21.43 27.19 -33.97
N LEU A 935 21.65 26.01 -33.38
CA LEU A 935 21.53 24.74 -34.06
C LEU A 935 20.05 24.33 -34.08
N SER A 936 19.47 24.22 -35.28
CA SER A 936 18.08 23.77 -35.43
C SER A 936 17.98 22.29 -35.12
N ILE A 937 16.99 21.93 -34.29
CA ILE A 937 16.62 20.55 -34.02
C ILE A 937 15.38 20.24 -34.88
N PRO A 938 15.37 19.16 -35.69
CA PRO A 938 14.19 18.81 -36.47
C PRO A 938 12.97 18.53 -35.57
N ASN A 939 11.77 18.90 -36.05
CA ASN A 939 10.49 18.67 -35.37
C ASN A 939 10.35 19.37 -34.01
N THR A 940 10.95 20.54 -33.84
CA THR A 940 10.78 21.37 -32.64
C THR A 940 10.32 22.78 -33.00
N SER A 941 9.66 23.42 -32.03
CA SER A 941 9.15 24.78 -32.04
C SER A 941 10.13 25.66 -31.29
N LEU A 942 11.14 26.16 -31.99
CA LEU A 942 12.18 27.00 -31.40
C LEU A 942 11.67 28.41 -31.12
N HIS A 943 11.76 28.84 -29.86
CA HIS A 943 11.56 30.22 -29.44
C HIS A 943 12.89 30.90 -29.09
N GLU A 944 13.09 32.15 -29.51
CA GLU A 944 14.28 32.92 -29.14
C GLU A 944 13.96 34.32 -28.60
N THR A 945 14.83 34.81 -27.72
CA THR A 945 14.81 36.20 -27.26
C THR A 945 16.18 36.69 -26.81
N LEU A 946 16.38 38.00 -26.88
CA LEU A 946 17.52 38.70 -26.30
C LEU A 946 17.03 39.53 -25.11
N LEU A 947 17.59 39.27 -23.93
CA LEU A 947 17.32 40.07 -22.74
C LEU A 947 18.34 41.18 -22.60
N ASN A 948 17.84 42.41 -22.48
CA ASN A 948 18.60 43.61 -22.17
C ASN A 948 18.54 43.90 -20.67
N PRO A 949 19.48 44.70 -20.12
CA PRO A 949 19.36 45.23 -18.76
C PRO A 949 17.97 45.83 -18.50
N GLY A 950 17.28 45.36 -17.45
CA GLY A 950 15.92 45.77 -17.10
C GLY A 950 14.80 44.86 -17.63
N ASP A 951 15.09 43.93 -18.56
CA ASP A 951 14.11 42.95 -19.03
C ASP A 951 13.88 41.84 -17.99
N ILE A 952 12.63 41.36 -17.89
CA ILE A 952 12.26 40.16 -17.12
C ILE A 952 11.67 39.14 -18.07
N LEU A 953 12.25 37.94 -18.15
CA LEU A 953 11.66 36.83 -18.90
C LEU A 953 10.85 35.94 -17.96
N PHE A 954 9.56 35.78 -18.24
CA PHE A 954 8.77 34.70 -17.64
C PHE A 954 9.05 33.38 -18.37
N ILE A 955 9.49 32.37 -17.63
CA ILE A 955 9.72 31.01 -18.10
C ILE A 955 8.65 30.11 -17.43
N PRO A 956 7.67 29.58 -18.21
CA PRO A 956 6.66 28.69 -17.65
C PRO A 956 7.26 27.33 -17.23
N PRO A 957 6.58 26.56 -16.38
CA PRO A 957 7.05 25.23 -15.96
C PRO A 957 7.37 24.32 -17.15
N LEU A 958 8.43 23.52 -17.02
CA LEU A 958 8.84 22.48 -17.96
C LEU A 958 9.31 22.98 -19.35
N TRP A 959 9.38 24.29 -19.58
CA TRP A 959 9.99 24.83 -20.78
C TRP A 959 11.51 24.58 -20.77
N LEU A 960 12.00 23.85 -21.77
CA LEU A 960 13.43 23.62 -21.90
C LEU A 960 14.07 24.91 -22.41
N HIS A 961 15.19 25.32 -21.82
CA HIS A 961 15.88 26.53 -22.19
C HIS A 961 17.41 26.42 -22.02
N ALA A 962 18.11 27.22 -22.82
CA ALA A 962 19.55 27.40 -22.76
C ALA A 962 19.84 28.89 -22.90
N ALA A 963 20.90 29.36 -22.25
CA ALA A 963 21.24 30.78 -22.23
C ALA A 963 22.71 30.99 -22.58
N SER A 964 22.98 31.98 -23.42
CA SER A 964 24.33 32.40 -23.79
C SER A 964 24.48 33.92 -23.66
N PRO A 965 25.52 34.43 -22.97
CA PRO A 965 25.81 35.85 -22.97
C PRO A 965 26.30 36.29 -24.36
N THR A 966 25.75 37.37 -24.90
CA THR A 966 26.18 37.91 -26.21
C THR A 966 27.47 38.72 -26.10
N GLU A 967 27.68 39.37 -24.94
CA GLU A 967 28.87 40.19 -24.68
C GLU A 967 29.35 39.99 -23.24
N GLY A 968 30.62 39.60 -23.09
CA GLY A 968 31.36 39.63 -21.81
C GLY A 968 30.64 38.99 -20.62
N VAL A 969 30.43 39.81 -19.57
CA VAL A 969 29.86 39.42 -18.29
C VAL A 969 28.37 39.72 -18.24
N SER A 970 27.58 38.77 -17.73
CA SER A 970 26.15 38.95 -17.50
C SER A 970 25.79 38.71 -16.03
N ILE A 971 24.95 39.60 -15.49
CA ILE A 971 24.41 39.52 -14.14
C ILE A 971 22.89 39.52 -14.19
N ALA A 972 22.26 38.62 -13.45
CA ALA A 972 20.81 38.48 -13.37
C ALA A 972 20.38 37.93 -12.00
N VAL A 973 19.10 38.11 -11.66
CA VAL A 973 18.45 37.43 -10.54
C VAL A 973 17.34 36.55 -11.10
N ASN A 974 17.35 35.27 -10.74
CA ASN A 974 16.36 34.31 -11.21
C ASN A 974 15.45 33.94 -10.03
N VAL A 975 14.17 34.26 -10.10
CA VAL A 975 13.22 33.99 -9.01
C VAL A 975 12.30 32.84 -9.40
N PHE A 976 12.40 31.72 -8.67
CA PHE A 976 11.55 30.53 -8.84
C PHE A 976 10.36 30.63 -7.91
N PHE A 977 9.18 30.22 -8.37
CA PHE A 977 7.96 30.30 -7.58
C PHE A 977 6.99 29.15 -7.88
N ARG A 978 6.14 28.82 -6.92
CA ARG A 978 5.13 27.77 -7.06
C ARG A 978 3.90 28.33 -7.77
N ASN A 979 3.53 27.71 -8.88
CA ASN A 979 2.33 28.08 -9.65
C ASN A 979 1.26 26.97 -9.68
N LEU A 980 1.51 25.82 -9.05
CA LEU A 980 0.54 24.76 -8.83
C LEU A 980 0.06 24.73 -7.38
N SER A 981 -1.26 24.56 -7.17
CA SER A 981 -1.86 24.42 -5.84
C SER A 981 -1.54 23.08 -5.17
N SER A 982 -1.24 22.04 -5.96
CA SER A 982 -0.84 20.71 -5.50
C SER A 982 -0.03 19.98 -6.58
N GLY A 983 0.60 18.85 -6.23
CA GLY A 983 1.29 17.96 -7.19
C GLY A 983 2.82 18.01 -7.16
N TYR A 984 3.43 19.04 -6.54
CA TYR A 984 4.87 19.03 -6.24
C TYR A 984 5.23 17.86 -5.32
N ALA A 985 6.40 17.26 -5.53
CA ALA A 985 6.86 16.13 -4.72
C ALA A 985 7.08 16.51 -3.25
N LEU A 986 6.63 15.63 -2.33
CA LEU A 986 6.85 15.81 -0.89
C LEU A 986 8.33 15.62 -0.54
N GLY A 987 8.86 16.51 0.29
CA GLY A 987 10.24 16.47 0.77
C GLY A 987 11.01 17.73 0.39
N ARG A 988 12.34 17.66 0.50
CA ARG A 988 13.21 18.80 0.21
C ARG A 988 13.40 18.95 -1.29
N ASP A 989 13.29 20.17 -1.78
CA ASP A 989 13.70 20.60 -3.11
C ASP A 989 14.48 21.90 -2.90
N VAL A 990 15.80 21.85 -3.09
CA VAL A 990 16.72 22.97 -2.82
C VAL A 990 16.98 23.78 -4.09
N TYR A 991 16.78 23.17 -5.25
CA TYR A 991 17.15 23.72 -6.56
C TYR A 991 15.94 24.01 -7.45
N ALA A 992 14.71 23.85 -6.94
CA ALA A 992 13.44 24.01 -7.67
C ALA A 992 13.31 23.09 -8.91
N ASN A 993 14.04 21.97 -8.92
CA ASN A 993 14.17 21.08 -10.09
C ASN A 993 13.73 19.64 -9.80
N ARG A 994 13.10 19.39 -8.65
CA ARG A 994 12.57 18.08 -8.34
C ARG A 994 11.29 17.85 -9.13
N ASP A 995 11.24 16.75 -9.88
CA ASP A 995 10.08 16.41 -10.71
C ASP A 995 8.78 16.31 -9.89
N LEU A 996 7.65 16.52 -10.57
CA LEU A 996 6.33 16.39 -9.95
C LEU A 996 6.14 14.99 -9.35
N GLN A 997 5.36 14.92 -8.27
CA GLN A 997 5.15 13.70 -7.52
C GLN A 997 4.61 12.55 -8.40
N ALA A 998 3.76 12.90 -9.38
CA ALA A 998 3.21 11.94 -10.32
C ALA A 998 4.29 11.28 -11.19
N TYR A 999 5.27 12.06 -11.68
CA TYR A 999 6.37 11.55 -12.50
C TYR A 999 7.33 10.68 -11.67
N GLU A 1000 7.71 11.11 -10.46
CA GLU A 1000 8.55 10.29 -9.57
C GLU A 1000 7.90 8.93 -9.25
N ARG A 1001 6.58 8.91 -9.00
CA ARG A 1001 5.84 7.65 -8.83
C ARG A 1001 5.86 6.83 -10.11
N GLY A 1002 5.56 7.43 -11.26
CA GLY A 1002 5.56 6.76 -12.56
C GLY A 1002 6.88 6.07 -12.89
N ARG A 1003 8.02 6.72 -12.60
CA ARG A 1003 9.35 6.12 -12.78
C ARG A 1003 9.55 4.86 -11.92
N ASN A 1004 9.14 4.91 -10.67
CA ASN A 1004 9.22 3.73 -9.79
C ASN A 1004 8.32 2.60 -10.28
N GLU A 1005 7.16 2.90 -10.89
CA GLU A 1005 6.30 1.89 -11.49
C GLU A 1005 6.93 1.30 -12.76
N LEU A 1006 7.59 2.10 -13.61
CA LEU A 1006 8.31 1.60 -14.78
C LEU A 1006 9.41 0.59 -14.40
N ASP A 1007 10.15 0.84 -13.31
CA ASP A 1007 11.14 -0.12 -12.80
C ASP A 1007 10.50 -1.44 -12.37
N LYS A 1008 9.31 -1.39 -11.75
CA LYS A 1008 8.56 -2.62 -11.38
C LYS A 1008 8.02 -3.35 -12.61
N VAL A 1009 7.52 -2.61 -13.60
CA VAL A 1009 7.08 -3.19 -14.88
C VAL A 1009 8.25 -3.88 -15.56
N SER A 1010 9.42 -3.24 -15.65
CA SER A 1010 10.62 -3.85 -16.22
C SER A 1010 11.03 -5.12 -15.47
N ARG A 1011 11.08 -5.09 -14.13
CA ARG A 1011 11.44 -6.27 -13.32
C ARG A 1011 10.40 -7.37 -13.35
N SER A 1012 9.15 -7.08 -13.71
CA SER A 1012 8.13 -8.12 -13.85
C SER A 1012 8.42 -9.08 -15.01
N PHE A 1013 9.30 -8.69 -15.94
CA PHE A 1013 9.82 -9.54 -17.01
C PHE A 1013 11.14 -10.23 -16.62
N ASP A 1014 11.61 -10.14 -15.38
CA ASP A 1014 12.79 -10.89 -14.92
C ASP A 1014 12.52 -12.40 -15.01
N GLY A 1015 13.33 -13.11 -15.80
CA GLY A 1015 13.15 -14.53 -16.09
C GLY A 1015 12.39 -14.84 -17.40
N VAL A 1016 11.90 -13.82 -18.10
CA VAL A 1016 11.38 -13.93 -19.48
C VAL A 1016 12.56 -13.80 -20.47
N PRO A 1017 12.57 -14.56 -21.60
CA PRO A 1017 13.58 -14.39 -22.63
C PRO A 1017 13.73 -12.93 -23.06
N PRO A 1018 14.96 -12.40 -23.21
CA PRO A 1018 15.20 -10.97 -23.43
C PRO A 1018 14.48 -10.37 -24.65
N ASP A 1019 14.35 -11.15 -25.72
CA ASP A 1019 13.64 -10.79 -26.95
C ASP A 1019 12.13 -10.62 -26.73
N MET A 1020 11.51 -11.51 -25.96
CA MET A 1020 10.10 -11.42 -25.58
C MET A 1020 9.85 -10.28 -24.59
N ALA A 1021 10.69 -10.15 -23.56
CA ALA A 1021 10.63 -9.05 -22.61
C ALA A 1021 10.72 -7.71 -23.33
N ASN A 1022 11.66 -7.58 -24.26
CA ASN A 1022 11.82 -6.37 -25.07
C ASN A 1022 10.58 -6.09 -25.94
N PHE A 1023 10.02 -7.11 -26.60
CA PHE A 1023 8.80 -6.95 -27.40
C PHE A 1023 7.64 -6.38 -26.58
N TYR A 1024 7.36 -6.94 -25.40
CA TYR A 1024 6.26 -6.46 -24.55
C TYR A 1024 6.55 -5.09 -23.92
N LEU A 1025 7.80 -4.83 -23.49
CA LEU A 1025 8.18 -3.53 -22.94
C LEU A 1025 8.06 -2.41 -23.99
N LEU A 1026 8.38 -2.69 -25.26
CA LEU A 1026 8.18 -1.74 -26.35
C LEU A 1026 6.69 -1.46 -26.61
N ARG A 1027 5.82 -2.47 -26.59
CA ARG A 1027 4.36 -2.27 -26.71
C ARG A 1027 3.80 -1.42 -25.57
N LEU A 1028 4.21 -1.70 -24.33
CA LEU A 1028 3.80 -0.90 -23.17
C LEU A 1028 4.29 0.56 -23.28
N ALA A 1029 5.49 0.76 -23.82
CA ALA A 1029 6.01 2.10 -24.08
C ALA A 1029 5.19 2.83 -25.15
N ASP A 1030 4.74 2.13 -26.20
CA ASP A 1030 3.88 2.69 -27.25
C ASP A 1030 2.49 3.06 -26.71
N GLU A 1031 1.86 2.19 -25.92
CA GLU A 1031 0.59 2.50 -25.24
C GLU A 1031 0.69 3.73 -24.32
N LEU A 1032 1.80 3.84 -23.58
CA LEU A 1032 2.05 5.00 -22.72
C LEU A 1032 2.25 6.27 -23.56
N ARG A 1033 2.93 6.16 -24.71
CA ARG A 1033 3.11 7.26 -25.66
C ARG A 1033 1.77 7.73 -26.23
N GLU A 1034 0.91 6.82 -26.65
CA GLU A 1034 -0.44 7.15 -27.14
C GLU A 1034 -1.29 7.85 -26.09
N LYS A 1035 -1.20 7.42 -24.83
CA LYS A 1035 -1.89 8.08 -23.70
C LYS A 1035 -1.35 9.49 -23.43
N ALA A 1036 -0.05 9.71 -23.60
CA ALA A 1036 0.59 11.01 -23.38
C ALA A 1036 0.31 12.03 -24.51
N GLN A 1037 -0.13 11.56 -25.69
CA GLN A 1037 -0.46 12.41 -26.83
C GLN A 1037 -1.95 12.79 -26.92
N ARG A 1038 -2.76 12.36 -25.93
CA ARG A 1038 -4.15 12.80 -25.74
C ARG A 1038 -4.21 14.04 -24.87
#